data_AF-A0A545TM05-F1
#
_entry.id   AF-A0A545TM05-F1
#
_cell.length_a   1.000
_cell.length_b   1.000
_cell.length_c   1.000
_cell.angle_alpha   90.00
_cell.angle_beta   90.00
_cell.angle_gamma   90.00
#
_symmetry.space_group_name_H-M   'P 1'
#
loop_
_entity.id
_entity.type
_entity.pdbx_description
1 polymer ?
#
loop_
_entity_poly.entity_id
_entity_poly.type
_entity_poly.pdbx_seq_one_letter_code
_entity_poly.pdbx_strand_id
1 'polypeptide(L)'
;MKRSLFLLVLLAVLLNRPALGIEVPSCVEGQSNGRTVLLFVASVQTYWSEYKTVYESFCANGYEVHVVSGGEGPATSYGDNIQNLATTGPGGYDGFTASFASASGQVWDAAWNAPAAIPVHAAVVDIPNMDDYDALAIVGGEGILDYRYDNVYPNLQTQEAAAHLNTLAIMAVEAGKPVGGQCHGATPLAFFRVPGTEGAGPDGLGTSVLAGRYATGYHLGTSTQDAYTILDVNYNDVDRAIVDGPDPGQYAGLNVPYSDLFVTARDWIPQTGLHFTRTLMNMMETYPAPVTAAEPLAVVVLGGDEVYHYQNLGYTAADEDTILEVLNDPVDEYHINAQFIACPPNGMIDANLLTTTDVIFVFCHNTFSQAMQNQIVNFADNGGGVVGVHHAIYNHGNNKMPLVSMFGAELPATATLNNPNSIIFLEGAGLLNINIGHFVSTHGMPSDISVAYTDALPIPNPSAGGGYFGFTFPGPDELYPGITFNNGVEFGRGANQIERLFGNNTIIEGGDDSGELTTSGWVKRFDSDQNGVGGRVVYLQPGETPGVTFADETYRHLVKNAVLFAAESEVLLPDPDPGPDSVQAIFFDDFATAGSLANYTDAFPGSHQGLSVDDTTGTLNYVQNANLSWYAGGTSTFLSRSVAGNFIVEAEILTHAPGDIEALPTDIFRVAGLLARSQSVGDDWLFPAIGASQTGLGAQTLNTDNGTSYLNPNLIAGVYQGRVRLCRVGDAFSAYVSTDSGQNWQALPFNGSAIRSDMGEAVDIGIASNAYLAGSDVGVQVGHFAVAVPTDVQDCTAIIDNAVSPEPDPGPGPVVSLNHVYRNDFASQADLATLADLNPASYANLVVDEASQTLSYVQLADNAWWAGGTSAFLSTTVNGDFVASLDLSVYAEGNPAAVPTGNWRLFGLLVRDSANAGDWFYTSLGAGADALLGAHAVSTDEFQSTLNTIGGGATAGELRLCRIGQEFRSYISTDAGANWTQLFFPGSGINASFSGTVEVGIASNAYGPGPNVQGDISLFQIAQPQSFGECLLPIE
;
A
#
# COMPACT_ATOMS: atom_id res chain seq x y z
N MET A 1 -43.46 28.92 13.72
CA MET A 1 -43.97 28.77 12.34
C MET A 1 -42.90 28.97 11.27
N LYS A 2 -42.16 30.09 11.19
CA LYS A 2 -41.11 30.28 10.16
C LYS A 2 -39.90 29.32 10.27
N ARG A 3 -39.52 28.86 11.47
CA ARG A 3 -38.46 27.85 11.68
C ARG A 3 -38.87 26.42 11.28
N SER A 4 -40.13 26.04 11.52
CA SER A 4 -40.63 24.69 11.18
C SER A 4 -40.88 24.49 9.68
N LEU A 5 -41.22 25.56 8.95
CA LEU A 5 -41.36 25.50 7.50
C LEU A 5 -39.98 25.45 6.79
N PHE A 6 -38.93 25.99 7.42
CA PHE A 6 -37.56 25.93 6.91
C PHE A 6 -36.97 24.51 7.05
N LEU A 7 -37.24 23.82 8.17
CA LEU A 7 -36.83 22.44 8.39
C LEU A 7 -37.50 21.45 7.42
N LEU A 8 -38.78 21.67 7.09
CA LEU A 8 -39.53 20.79 6.19
C LEU A 8 -39.13 20.93 4.71
N VAL A 9 -38.70 22.13 4.30
CA VAL A 9 -38.20 22.39 2.93
C VAL A 9 -36.77 21.87 2.76
N LEU A 10 -35.94 21.92 3.80
CA LEU A 10 -34.59 21.34 3.78
C LEU A 10 -34.64 19.80 3.66
N LEU A 11 -35.55 19.15 4.41
CA LEU A 11 -35.72 17.70 4.37
C LEU A 11 -36.25 17.18 3.02
N ALA A 12 -37.12 17.94 2.35
CA ALA A 12 -37.65 17.58 1.04
C ALA A 12 -36.66 17.78 -0.12
N VAL A 13 -35.61 18.59 0.08
CA VAL A 13 -34.53 18.79 -0.91
C VAL A 13 -33.44 17.73 -0.78
N LEU A 14 -33.25 17.16 0.42
CA LEU A 14 -32.31 16.06 0.65
C LEU A 14 -32.83 14.70 0.17
N LEU A 15 -34.14 14.45 0.25
CA LEU A 15 -34.75 13.15 -0.06
C LEU A 15 -35.02 12.87 -1.56
N ASN A 16 -34.58 13.73 -2.48
CA ASN A 16 -35.00 13.67 -3.89
C ASN A 16 -33.86 13.85 -4.91
N ARG A 17 -32.62 13.48 -4.53
CA ARG A 17 -31.47 13.58 -5.44
C ARG A 17 -31.28 12.27 -6.22
N PRO A 18 -31.38 12.28 -7.56
CA PRO A 18 -31.08 11.11 -8.37
C PRO A 18 -29.57 10.83 -8.34
N ALA A 19 -29.18 9.56 -8.17
CA ALA A 19 -27.81 9.12 -8.38
C ALA A 19 -27.42 9.43 -9.85
N LEU A 20 -26.56 10.44 -10.05
CA LEU A 20 -25.98 10.74 -11.35
C LEU A 20 -24.85 9.73 -11.56
N GLY A 21 -25.09 8.73 -12.41
CA GLY A 21 -24.08 7.76 -12.85
C GLY A 21 -23.01 8.39 -13.75
N ILE A 22 -22.25 9.34 -13.20
CA ILE A 22 -21.00 9.79 -13.78
C ILE A 22 -19.96 8.75 -13.35
N GLU A 23 -19.48 7.94 -14.29
CA GLU A 23 -18.27 7.16 -14.10
C GLU A 23 -17.14 8.17 -13.86
N VAL A 24 -16.76 8.31 -12.60
CA VAL A 24 -15.56 9.05 -12.23
C VAL A 24 -14.40 8.14 -12.60
N PRO A 25 -13.37 8.65 -13.32
CA PRO A 25 -12.18 7.86 -13.56
C PRO A 25 -11.63 7.41 -12.21
N SER A 26 -11.69 6.11 -11.94
CA SER A 26 -10.89 5.50 -10.90
C SER A 26 -9.44 5.54 -11.34
N CYS A 27 -8.51 5.59 -10.39
CA CYS A 27 -7.12 5.24 -10.69
C CYS A 27 -7.11 3.88 -11.41
N VAL A 28 -6.17 3.65 -12.32
CA VAL A 28 -6.14 2.47 -13.21
C VAL A 28 -6.55 1.20 -12.44
N GLU A 29 -7.68 0.59 -12.83
CA GLU A 29 -8.22 -0.60 -12.16
C GLU A 29 -7.13 -1.68 -12.05
N GLY A 30 -6.84 -2.12 -10.83
CA GLY A 30 -5.86 -3.18 -10.55
C GLY A 30 -4.57 -2.75 -9.83
N GLN A 31 -4.35 -1.47 -9.54
CA GLN A 31 -3.15 -0.99 -8.82
C GLN A 31 -3.40 -0.46 -7.40
N SER A 32 -4.56 -0.73 -6.79
CA SER A 32 -4.85 -0.22 -5.44
C SER A 32 -3.99 -0.92 -4.38
N ASN A 33 -3.31 -0.15 -3.54
CA ASN A 33 -2.62 -0.61 -2.34
C ASN A 33 -3.57 -0.69 -1.12
N GLY A 34 -4.87 -0.51 -1.32
CA GLY A 34 -5.90 -0.52 -0.28
C GLY A 34 -6.03 0.78 0.51
N ARG A 35 -5.24 1.82 0.19
CA ARG A 35 -5.27 3.12 0.86
C ARG A 35 -6.04 4.15 0.04
N THR A 36 -6.74 5.05 0.73
CA THR A 36 -7.63 6.05 0.11
C THR A 36 -7.33 7.46 0.59
N VAL A 37 -7.17 8.40 -0.33
CA VAL A 37 -7.00 9.83 -0.01
C VAL A 37 -8.28 10.59 -0.35
N LEU A 38 -8.78 11.37 0.63
CA LEU A 38 -9.85 12.33 0.39
C LEU A 38 -9.24 13.63 -0.18
N LEU A 39 -9.48 13.90 -1.47
CA LEU A 39 -8.93 15.08 -2.16
C LEU A 39 -10.01 16.16 -2.31
N PHE A 40 -9.91 17.23 -1.53
CA PHE A 40 -10.83 18.36 -1.64
C PHE A 40 -10.39 19.36 -2.70
N VAL A 41 -11.32 19.71 -3.60
CA VAL A 41 -11.19 20.78 -4.59
C VAL A 41 -12.28 21.85 -4.37
N ALA A 42 -11.96 23.11 -4.61
CA ALA A 42 -12.99 24.15 -4.66
C ALA A 42 -13.97 23.88 -5.82
N SER A 43 -15.27 24.11 -5.62
CA SER A 43 -16.28 23.89 -6.68
C SER A 43 -16.05 24.76 -7.93
N VAL A 44 -15.45 25.93 -7.74
CA VAL A 44 -15.04 26.85 -8.80
C VAL A 44 -13.59 27.25 -8.63
N GLN A 45 -12.92 27.57 -9.74
CA GLN A 45 -11.55 28.09 -9.75
C GLN A 45 -10.54 27.22 -8.97
N THR A 46 -10.52 25.91 -9.21
CA THR A 46 -9.41 25.04 -8.80
C THR A 46 -8.20 25.25 -9.72
N TYR A 47 -6.98 25.32 -9.19
CA TYR A 47 -5.80 25.43 -10.05
C TYR A 47 -5.43 24.07 -10.66
N TRP A 48 -5.44 23.97 -11.98
CA TRP A 48 -5.34 22.67 -12.68
C TRP A 48 -4.04 21.92 -12.38
N SER A 49 -2.88 22.60 -12.39
CA SER A 49 -1.60 21.93 -12.15
C SER A 49 -1.49 21.36 -10.74
N GLU A 50 -2.13 21.98 -9.74
CA GLU A 50 -2.12 21.48 -8.37
C GLU A 50 -3.01 20.24 -8.27
N TYR A 51 -4.26 20.33 -8.72
CA TYR A 51 -5.17 19.18 -8.75
C TYR A 51 -4.56 18.00 -9.50
N LYS A 52 -4.18 18.20 -10.76
CA LYS A 52 -3.82 17.08 -11.63
C LYS A 52 -2.51 16.44 -11.23
N THR A 53 -1.51 17.23 -10.81
CA THR A 53 -0.25 16.67 -10.33
C THR A 53 -0.45 15.87 -9.05
N VAL A 54 -1.21 16.40 -8.08
CA VAL A 54 -1.46 15.71 -6.80
C VAL A 54 -2.25 14.42 -7.01
N TYR A 55 -3.35 14.49 -7.78
CA TYR A 55 -4.19 13.34 -8.10
C TYR A 55 -3.41 12.22 -8.79
N GLU A 56 -2.68 12.53 -9.86
CA GLU A 56 -1.93 11.50 -10.61
C GLU A 56 -0.74 10.97 -9.82
N SER A 57 -0.14 11.77 -8.94
CA SER A 57 0.94 11.28 -8.07
C SER A 57 0.43 10.26 -7.06
N PHE A 58 -0.76 10.44 -6.49
CA PHE A 58 -1.39 9.44 -5.63
C PHE A 58 -1.79 8.19 -6.40
N CYS A 59 -2.52 8.36 -7.52
CA CYS A 59 -2.94 7.22 -8.34
C CYS A 59 -1.75 6.38 -8.83
N ALA A 60 -0.67 7.02 -9.28
CA ALA A 60 0.51 6.32 -9.77
C ALA A 60 1.28 5.56 -8.67
N ASN A 61 1.06 5.91 -7.39
CA ASN A 61 1.58 5.18 -6.23
C ASN A 61 0.54 4.19 -5.63
N GLY A 62 -0.53 3.90 -6.39
CA GLY A 62 -1.52 2.89 -6.03
C GLY A 62 -2.56 3.34 -5.00
N TYR A 63 -2.65 4.63 -4.67
CA TYR A 63 -3.70 5.14 -3.80
C TYR A 63 -5.02 5.31 -4.55
N GLU A 64 -6.14 4.97 -3.92
CA GLU A 64 -7.45 5.43 -4.36
C GLU A 64 -7.64 6.91 -4.00
N VAL A 65 -8.24 7.71 -4.89
CA VAL A 65 -8.39 9.16 -4.67
C VAL A 65 -9.83 9.59 -4.83
N HIS A 66 -10.50 9.85 -3.70
CA HIS A 66 -11.86 10.38 -3.67
C HIS A 66 -11.84 11.90 -3.77
N VAL A 67 -12.02 12.40 -4.99
CA VAL A 67 -12.17 13.83 -5.26
C VAL A 67 -13.55 14.33 -4.79
N VAL A 68 -13.57 15.26 -3.83
CA VAL A 68 -14.79 15.90 -3.31
C VAL A 68 -14.73 17.42 -3.48
N SER A 69 -15.90 18.07 -3.49
CA SER A 69 -15.96 19.53 -3.59
C SER A 69 -17.01 20.15 -2.67
N GLY A 70 -17.09 21.48 -2.62
CA GLY A 70 -18.18 22.15 -1.89
C GLY A 70 -19.58 21.97 -2.48
N GLY A 71 -19.72 21.33 -3.65
CA GLY A 71 -21.00 21.03 -4.27
C GLY A 71 -21.01 19.77 -5.13
N GLU A 72 -22.20 19.45 -5.64
CA GLU A 72 -22.39 18.33 -6.55
C GLU A 72 -21.97 18.71 -7.98
N GLY A 73 -21.42 17.73 -8.69
CA GLY A 73 -21.03 17.85 -10.09
C GLY A 73 -19.59 18.33 -10.30
N PRO A 74 -19.13 18.36 -11.56
CA PRO A 74 -17.73 18.64 -11.87
C PRO A 74 -17.30 20.04 -11.40
N ALA A 75 -16.13 20.12 -10.77
CA ALA A 75 -15.52 21.39 -10.39
C ALA A 75 -14.86 22.06 -11.61
N THR A 76 -14.86 23.39 -11.65
CA THR A 76 -14.20 24.13 -12.73
C THR A 76 -12.73 24.36 -12.39
N SER A 77 -11.83 24.10 -13.34
CA SER A 77 -10.42 24.44 -13.21
C SER A 77 -10.01 25.67 -14.02
N TYR A 78 -8.87 26.25 -13.66
CA TYR A 78 -8.17 27.28 -14.43
C TYR A 78 -6.65 27.11 -14.28
N GLY A 79 -5.87 27.89 -15.03
CA GLY A 79 -4.42 27.85 -15.01
C GLY A 79 -3.83 27.79 -16.42
N ASP A 80 -2.51 27.86 -16.50
CA ASP A 80 -1.78 27.60 -17.75
C ASP A 80 -1.57 26.09 -17.91
N ASN A 81 -1.08 25.69 -19.08
CA ASN A 81 -0.66 24.33 -19.35
C ASN A 81 0.48 23.90 -18.40
N ILE A 82 0.40 22.69 -17.83
CA ILE A 82 1.39 22.15 -16.87
C ILE A 82 2.81 22.17 -17.45
N GLN A 83 2.97 21.90 -18.75
CA GLN A 83 4.26 21.97 -19.43
C GLN A 83 4.88 23.36 -19.31
N ASN A 84 4.10 24.41 -19.55
CA ASN A 84 4.56 25.80 -19.44
C ASN A 84 4.92 26.14 -17.99
N LEU A 85 4.07 25.75 -17.03
CA LEU A 85 4.31 26.04 -15.62
C LEU A 85 5.56 25.33 -15.10
N ALA A 86 5.72 24.05 -15.41
CA ALA A 86 6.89 23.26 -15.02
C ALA A 86 8.20 23.85 -15.54
N THR A 87 8.21 24.56 -16.68
CA THR A 87 9.42 25.24 -17.18
C THR A 87 9.96 26.33 -16.27
N THR A 88 9.14 26.84 -15.33
CA THR A 88 9.56 27.84 -14.35
C THR A 88 10.13 27.21 -13.07
N GLY A 89 9.91 25.91 -12.87
CA GLY A 89 10.47 25.14 -11.77
C GLY A 89 11.86 24.57 -12.07
N PRO A 90 12.54 24.02 -11.05
CA PRO A 90 13.83 23.35 -11.23
C PRO A 90 13.75 22.22 -12.26
N GLY A 91 14.77 22.12 -13.12
CA GLY A 91 14.85 21.11 -14.18
C GLY A 91 13.84 21.28 -15.33
N GLY A 92 12.96 22.28 -15.27
CA GLY A 92 11.92 22.51 -16.27
C GLY A 92 10.90 21.38 -16.35
N TYR A 93 10.25 21.24 -17.52
CA TYR A 93 9.26 20.19 -17.74
C TYR A 93 9.88 18.79 -17.75
N ASP A 94 11.04 18.62 -18.40
CA ASP A 94 11.74 17.33 -18.44
C ASP A 94 12.11 16.89 -17.02
N GLY A 95 12.64 17.81 -16.20
CA GLY A 95 12.94 17.54 -14.79
C GLY A 95 11.70 17.20 -13.95
N PHE A 96 10.55 17.82 -14.22
CA PHE A 96 9.28 17.44 -13.60
C PHE A 96 8.88 16.01 -14.00
N THR A 97 8.85 15.68 -15.29
CA THR A 97 8.43 14.35 -15.76
C THR A 97 9.37 13.25 -15.28
N ALA A 98 10.67 13.51 -15.23
CA ALA A 98 11.66 12.60 -14.65
C ALA A 98 11.47 12.42 -13.14
N SER A 99 11.17 13.51 -12.41
CA SER A 99 10.86 13.42 -10.98
C SER A 99 9.58 12.62 -10.72
N PHE A 100 8.54 12.82 -11.53
CA PHE A 100 7.29 12.05 -11.43
C PHE A 100 7.55 10.57 -11.67
N ALA A 101 8.27 10.22 -12.73
CA ALA A 101 8.65 8.83 -13.02
C ALA A 101 9.53 8.21 -11.94
N SER A 102 10.51 8.96 -11.42
CA SER A 102 11.34 8.47 -10.32
C SER A 102 10.56 8.30 -9.01
N ALA A 103 9.50 9.08 -8.78
CA ALA A 103 8.72 9.04 -7.55
C ALA A 103 7.58 8.03 -7.58
N SER A 104 7.10 7.62 -8.77
CA SER A 104 5.92 6.76 -8.92
C SER A 104 6.15 5.51 -9.77
N GLY A 105 7.31 5.39 -10.45
CA GLY A 105 7.54 4.36 -11.46
C GLY A 105 6.81 4.62 -12.80
N GLN A 106 5.94 5.62 -12.90
CA GLN A 106 5.11 5.87 -14.09
C GLN A 106 5.56 7.09 -14.89
N VAL A 107 5.42 7.03 -16.23
CA VAL A 107 5.71 8.19 -17.09
C VAL A 107 4.54 9.16 -17.07
N TRP A 108 4.83 10.46 -16.92
CA TRP A 108 3.82 11.51 -17.00
C TRP A 108 3.12 11.54 -18.37
N ASP A 109 1.78 11.47 -18.40
CA ASP A 109 1.01 11.60 -19.64
C ASP A 109 0.85 13.08 -20.06
N ALA A 110 1.35 13.40 -21.25
CA ALA A 110 1.24 14.74 -21.83
C ALA A 110 -0.22 15.22 -22.02
N ALA A 111 -1.20 14.32 -22.10
CA ALA A 111 -2.62 14.66 -22.16
C ALA A 111 -3.12 15.36 -20.89
N TRP A 112 -2.48 15.11 -19.74
CA TRP A 112 -2.81 15.75 -18.46
C TRP A 112 -2.41 17.23 -18.39
N ASN A 113 -1.61 17.70 -19.35
CA ASN A 113 -1.07 19.06 -19.30
C ASN A 113 -2.14 20.15 -19.48
N ALA A 114 -3.23 19.87 -20.18
CA ALA A 114 -4.26 20.86 -20.52
C ALA A 114 -5.37 20.92 -19.45
N PRO A 115 -5.76 22.11 -18.99
CA PRO A 115 -6.88 22.25 -18.04
C PRO A 115 -8.19 21.65 -18.56
N ALA A 116 -8.89 20.93 -17.69
CA ALA A 116 -10.20 20.34 -17.96
C ALA A 116 -11.16 20.48 -16.76
N ALA A 117 -12.43 20.16 -16.95
CA ALA A 117 -13.35 20.03 -15.82
C ALA A 117 -12.89 18.88 -14.91
N ILE A 118 -12.97 19.09 -13.59
CA ILE A 118 -12.52 18.12 -12.60
C ILE A 118 -13.71 17.24 -12.22
N PRO A 119 -13.65 15.91 -12.45
CA PRO A 119 -14.64 14.99 -11.95
C PRO A 119 -14.69 15.03 -10.41
N VAL A 120 -15.89 15.03 -9.84
CA VAL A 120 -16.13 15.06 -8.39
C VAL A 120 -17.02 13.87 -8.05
N HIS A 121 -16.60 13.07 -7.07
CA HIS A 121 -17.31 11.89 -6.59
C HIS A 121 -18.53 12.27 -5.74
N ALA A 122 -18.35 13.23 -4.81
CA ALA A 122 -19.39 13.68 -3.89
C ALA A 122 -19.17 15.13 -3.43
N ALA A 123 -20.20 15.74 -2.83
CA ALA A 123 -19.97 16.95 -2.05
C ALA A 123 -19.29 16.58 -0.74
N VAL A 124 -18.43 17.45 -0.22
CA VAL A 124 -17.69 17.20 1.03
C VAL A 124 -18.63 16.98 2.22
N VAL A 125 -19.79 17.63 2.21
CA VAL A 125 -20.83 17.48 3.24
C VAL A 125 -21.49 16.11 3.27
N ASP A 126 -21.29 15.30 2.22
CA ASP A 126 -21.79 13.92 2.15
C ASP A 126 -20.78 12.91 2.72
N ILE A 127 -19.55 13.36 3.05
CA ILE A 127 -18.53 12.52 3.69
C ILE A 127 -18.78 12.50 5.20
N PRO A 128 -19.21 11.38 5.80
CA PRO A 128 -19.66 11.38 7.19
C PRO A 128 -18.51 11.56 8.19
N ASN A 129 -17.35 10.98 7.90
CA ASN A 129 -16.16 10.99 8.75
C ASN A 129 -14.91 10.64 7.93
N MET A 130 -13.77 10.46 8.62
CA MET A 130 -12.48 10.11 8.03
C MET A 130 -12.12 8.63 8.17
N ASP A 131 -13.04 7.74 8.54
CA ASP A 131 -12.70 6.33 8.86
C ASP A 131 -12.17 5.58 7.63
N ASP A 132 -12.77 5.82 6.46
CA ASP A 132 -12.44 5.16 5.19
C ASP A 132 -11.28 5.82 4.42
N TYR A 133 -10.59 6.79 5.03
CA TYR A 133 -9.56 7.60 4.38
C TYR A 133 -8.27 7.59 5.19
N ASP A 134 -7.11 7.56 4.54
CA ASP A 134 -5.80 7.62 5.19
C ASP A 134 -5.30 9.06 5.35
N ALA A 135 -5.77 9.98 4.50
CA ALA A 135 -5.43 11.40 4.59
C ALA A 135 -6.51 12.31 3.99
N LEU A 136 -6.47 13.58 4.40
CA LEU A 136 -7.20 14.68 3.76
C LEU A 136 -6.20 15.58 3.03
N ALA A 137 -6.34 15.72 1.71
CA ALA A 137 -5.53 16.61 0.89
C ALA A 137 -6.40 17.75 0.32
N ILE A 138 -5.89 18.98 0.35
CA ILE A 138 -6.57 20.19 -0.12
C ILE A 138 -5.71 20.88 -1.17
N VAL A 139 -6.18 20.89 -2.41
CA VAL A 139 -5.48 21.59 -3.49
C VAL A 139 -5.91 23.05 -3.56
N GLY A 140 -5.05 23.91 -4.09
CA GLY A 140 -5.28 25.34 -4.15
C GLY A 140 -6.04 25.82 -5.40
N GLY A 141 -5.78 27.08 -5.74
CA GLY A 141 -6.60 27.90 -6.62
C GLY A 141 -7.38 28.97 -5.84
N GLU A 142 -7.79 30.04 -6.52
CA GLU A 142 -8.44 31.18 -5.87
C GLU A 142 -9.76 30.82 -5.16
N GLY A 143 -10.53 29.88 -5.72
CA GLY A 143 -11.82 29.50 -5.16
C GLY A 143 -11.74 28.79 -3.81
N ILE A 144 -10.58 28.25 -3.43
CA ILE A 144 -10.41 27.59 -2.13
C ILE A 144 -10.49 28.57 -0.95
N LEU A 145 -10.25 29.85 -1.21
CA LEU A 145 -10.27 30.90 -0.19
C LEU A 145 -11.68 31.13 0.37
N ASP A 146 -12.72 30.79 -0.39
CA ASP A 146 -14.11 30.88 0.07
C ASP A 146 -14.45 29.81 1.13
N TYR A 147 -13.59 28.79 1.29
CA TYR A 147 -13.77 27.67 2.23
C TYR A 147 -12.97 27.85 3.53
N ARG A 148 -12.44 29.05 3.80
CA ARG A 148 -11.87 29.41 5.11
C ARG A 148 -12.97 29.39 6.15
N TYR A 149 -12.71 28.78 7.30
CA TYR A 149 -13.67 28.78 8.40
C TYR A 149 -13.58 30.09 9.21
N ASP A 150 -14.11 31.19 8.67
CA ASP A 150 -13.92 32.57 9.18
C ASP A 150 -15.20 33.43 9.27
N ASN A 151 -16.38 32.82 9.13
CA ASN A 151 -17.70 33.48 9.07
C ASN A 151 -17.93 34.39 7.84
N VAL A 152 -17.08 34.35 6.81
CA VAL A 152 -17.24 35.13 5.58
C VAL A 152 -17.40 34.19 4.38
N TYR A 153 -18.65 33.91 4.02
CA TYR A 153 -18.96 32.94 2.95
C TYR A 153 -19.78 33.58 1.81
N PRO A 154 -19.54 33.19 0.55
CA PRO A 154 -20.31 33.68 -0.59
C PRO A 154 -21.77 33.21 -0.56
N ASN A 155 -22.04 32.04 0.03
CA ASN A 155 -23.38 31.45 0.16
C ASN A 155 -23.41 30.40 1.28
N LEU A 156 -24.62 29.93 1.63
CA LEU A 156 -24.85 28.95 2.69
C LEU A 156 -24.19 27.59 2.42
N GLN A 157 -24.21 27.12 1.18
CA GLN A 157 -23.59 25.84 0.81
C GLN A 157 -22.07 25.87 1.04
N THR A 158 -21.42 26.99 0.73
CA THR A 158 -19.98 27.18 0.96
C THR A 158 -19.67 27.25 2.45
N GLN A 159 -20.54 27.90 3.23
CA GLN A 159 -20.45 27.90 4.70
C GLN A 159 -20.54 26.49 5.28
N GLU A 160 -21.52 25.70 4.85
CA GLU A 160 -21.71 24.32 5.30
C GLU A 160 -20.51 23.44 4.92
N ALA A 161 -20.02 23.56 3.69
CA ALA A 161 -18.83 22.85 3.24
C ALA A 161 -17.56 23.25 4.02
N ALA A 162 -17.35 24.54 4.30
CA ALA A 162 -16.20 25.01 5.07
C ALA A 162 -16.22 24.51 6.53
N ALA A 163 -17.40 24.57 7.17
CA ALA A 163 -17.59 24.05 8.51
C ALA A 163 -17.37 22.54 8.58
N HIS A 164 -17.86 21.80 7.58
CA HIS A 164 -17.71 20.35 7.52
C HIS A 164 -16.27 19.93 7.20
N LEU A 165 -15.59 20.65 6.31
CA LEU A 165 -14.17 20.43 6.01
C LEU A 165 -13.29 20.65 7.26
N ASN A 166 -13.61 21.66 8.08
CA ASN A 166 -12.99 21.82 9.40
C ASN A 166 -13.23 20.60 10.30
N THR A 167 -14.47 20.09 10.36
CA THR A 167 -14.80 18.89 11.14
C THR A 167 -14.01 17.66 10.68
N LEU A 168 -13.93 17.41 9.37
CA LEU A 168 -13.16 16.29 8.82
C LEU A 168 -11.67 16.42 9.13
N ALA A 169 -11.09 17.62 9.08
CA ALA A 169 -9.70 17.84 9.45
C ALA A 169 -9.43 17.52 10.93
N ILE A 170 -10.34 17.91 11.84
CA ILE A 170 -10.25 17.55 13.26
C ILE A 170 -10.35 16.03 13.44
N MET A 171 -11.31 15.37 12.78
CA MET A 171 -11.45 13.91 12.83
C MET A 171 -10.20 13.18 12.31
N ALA A 172 -9.60 13.68 11.24
CA ALA A 172 -8.35 13.13 10.73
C ALA A 172 -7.23 13.22 11.78
N VAL A 173 -7.03 14.41 12.37
CA VAL A 173 -6.03 14.62 13.43
C VAL A 173 -6.28 13.73 14.64
N GLU A 174 -7.52 13.64 15.11
CA GLU A 174 -7.91 12.76 16.23
C GLU A 174 -7.63 11.27 15.94
N ALA A 175 -7.71 10.87 14.68
CA ALA A 175 -7.38 9.52 14.22
C ALA A 175 -5.89 9.33 13.87
N GLY A 176 -5.02 10.34 14.07
CA GLY A 176 -3.61 10.28 13.70
C GLY A 176 -3.35 10.33 12.18
N LYS A 177 -4.32 10.80 11.39
CA LYS A 177 -4.28 10.85 9.93
C LYS A 177 -3.81 12.22 9.45
N PRO A 178 -2.87 12.31 8.50
CA PRO A 178 -2.32 13.59 8.09
C PRO A 178 -3.30 14.41 7.24
N VAL A 179 -3.20 15.74 7.36
CA VAL A 179 -4.00 16.73 6.65
C VAL A 179 -3.08 17.68 5.89
N GLY A 180 -3.19 17.73 4.57
CA GLY A 180 -2.31 18.52 3.72
C GLY A 180 -3.04 19.63 2.96
N GLY A 181 -2.40 20.77 2.78
CA GLY A 181 -2.86 21.85 1.91
C GLY A 181 -1.73 22.46 1.07
N GLN A 182 -1.95 22.62 -0.24
CA GLN A 182 -0.98 23.25 -1.14
C GLN A 182 -1.42 24.66 -1.56
N CYS A 183 -0.48 25.59 -1.71
CA CYS A 183 -0.70 26.92 -2.28
C CYS A 183 -1.76 27.70 -1.50
N HIS A 184 -2.90 28.03 -2.11
CA HIS A 184 -4.05 28.64 -1.45
C HIS A 184 -4.80 27.62 -0.58
N GLY A 185 -4.73 26.33 -0.90
CA GLY A 185 -5.29 25.22 -0.13
C GLY A 185 -4.63 25.02 1.23
N ALA A 186 -3.42 25.56 1.45
CA ALA A 186 -2.83 25.69 2.77
C ALA A 186 -3.58 26.69 3.67
N THR A 187 -4.32 27.63 3.10
CA THR A 187 -5.00 28.66 3.89
C THR A 187 -6.14 28.10 4.73
N PRO A 188 -7.06 27.25 4.22
CA PRO A 188 -8.04 26.57 5.07
C PRO A 188 -7.45 25.93 6.33
N LEU A 189 -6.27 25.29 6.25
CA LEU A 189 -5.60 24.66 7.40
C LEU A 189 -5.30 25.66 8.52
N ALA A 190 -4.73 26.83 8.19
CA ALA A 190 -4.52 27.89 9.17
C ALA A 190 -5.84 28.44 9.74
N PHE A 191 -6.94 28.30 9.01
CA PHE A 191 -8.28 28.73 9.39
C PHE A 191 -9.13 27.66 10.09
N PHE A 192 -8.68 26.40 10.15
CA PHE A 192 -9.37 25.39 10.94
C PHE A 192 -9.27 25.71 12.43
N ARG A 193 -10.29 25.31 13.19
CA ARG A 193 -10.52 25.69 14.58
C ARG A 193 -10.80 24.48 15.43
N VAL A 194 -10.20 24.46 16.61
CA VAL A 194 -10.53 23.50 17.67
C VAL A 194 -11.83 23.93 18.35
N PRO A 195 -12.92 23.14 18.27
CA PRO A 195 -14.19 23.52 18.87
C PRO A 195 -14.08 23.76 20.38
N GLY A 196 -14.72 24.82 20.89
CA GLY A 196 -14.81 25.10 22.32
C GLY A 196 -13.61 25.81 22.95
N THR A 197 -12.60 26.19 22.16
CA THR A 197 -11.45 26.98 22.62
C THR A 197 -11.69 28.49 22.46
N GLU A 198 -11.01 29.32 23.27
CA GLU A 198 -11.00 30.78 23.11
C GLU A 198 -9.69 31.20 22.44
N GLY A 199 -9.72 31.45 21.12
CA GLY A 199 -8.53 31.68 20.32
C GLY A 199 -8.33 33.11 19.82
N ALA A 200 -7.11 33.38 19.34
CA ALA A 200 -6.79 34.58 18.58
C ALA A 200 -7.49 34.52 17.22
N GLY A 201 -8.38 35.49 16.97
CA GLY A 201 -9.16 35.58 15.73
C GLY A 201 -10.31 36.59 15.87
N PRO A 202 -10.68 37.32 14.81
CA PRO A 202 -11.71 38.36 14.88
C PRO A 202 -13.14 37.80 14.98
N ASP A 203 -13.32 36.49 14.86
CA ASP A 203 -14.59 35.79 14.62
C ASP A 203 -15.12 35.01 15.82
N GLY A 204 -14.29 34.74 16.83
CA GLY A 204 -14.66 33.95 18.02
C GLY A 204 -14.97 32.48 17.72
N LEU A 205 -14.44 31.93 16.62
CA LEU A 205 -14.71 30.55 16.19
C LEU A 205 -13.85 29.47 16.87
N GLY A 206 -12.83 29.87 17.63
CA GLY A 206 -11.89 28.97 18.29
C GLY A 206 -10.45 29.40 18.09
N THR A 207 -9.52 28.60 18.61
CA THR A 207 -8.09 28.69 18.32
C THR A 207 -7.78 27.97 17.02
N SER A 208 -6.88 28.53 16.21
CA SER A 208 -6.38 27.84 15.02
C SER A 208 -5.77 26.50 15.41
N VAL A 209 -6.00 25.46 14.61
CA VAL A 209 -5.31 24.18 14.79
C VAL A 209 -3.78 24.32 14.60
N LEU A 210 -3.31 25.42 13.99
CA LEU A 210 -1.88 25.73 13.82
C LEU A 210 -1.42 26.92 14.69
N ALA A 211 -2.18 27.29 15.73
CA ALA A 211 -1.76 28.40 16.60
C ALA A 211 -0.44 28.07 17.32
N GLY A 212 0.50 29.01 17.29
CA GLY A 212 1.88 28.87 17.77
C GLY A 212 2.82 28.13 16.83
N ARG A 213 2.33 27.69 15.67
CA ARG A 213 2.99 26.72 14.78
C ARG A 213 3.36 27.33 13.44
N TYR A 214 4.17 26.62 12.66
CA TYR A 214 4.64 27.10 11.37
C TYR A 214 3.78 26.59 10.22
N ALA A 215 3.58 27.45 9.24
CA ALA A 215 2.91 27.08 8.01
C ALA A 215 3.42 27.92 6.83
N THR A 216 3.41 27.33 5.65
CA THR A 216 3.62 28.05 4.39
C THR A 216 2.32 28.06 3.58
N GLY A 217 2.39 28.55 2.34
CA GLY A 217 1.23 28.76 1.47
C GLY A 217 1.50 29.83 0.43
N TYR A 218 0.53 30.07 -0.44
CA TYR A 218 0.70 31.00 -1.57
C TYR A 218 1.23 32.36 -1.13
N HIS A 219 2.29 32.81 -1.80
CA HIS A 219 2.98 34.05 -1.53
C HIS A 219 2.27 35.27 -2.17
N LEU A 220 1.07 35.64 -1.67
CA LEU A 220 0.36 36.86 -2.11
C LEU A 220 1.01 38.16 -1.57
N GLY A 221 2.20 38.10 -0.97
CA GLY A 221 2.80 39.20 -0.22
C GLY A 221 2.26 39.26 1.21
N THR A 222 2.12 40.46 1.78
CA THR A 222 1.77 40.64 3.22
C THR A 222 0.41 40.05 3.59
N SER A 223 -0.52 39.84 2.65
CA SER A 223 -1.87 39.38 3.00
C SER A 223 -1.95 37.97 3.58
N THR A 224 -1.12 37.02 3.10
CA THR A 224 -1.09 35.65 3.67
C THR A 224 -0.46 35.68 5.06
N GLN A 225 0.67 36.37 5.19
CA GLN A 225 1.37 36.56 6.46
C GLN A 225 0.48 37.25 7.50
N ASP A 226 -0.22 38.32 7.12
CA ASP A 226 -1.13 39.06 7.99
C ASP A 226 -2.29 38.15 8.45
N ALA A 227 -2.87 37.36 7.55
CA ALA A 227 -3.93 36.42 7.89
C ALA A 227 -3.46 35.34 8.88
N TYR A 228 -2.25 34.79 8.68
CA TYR A 228 -1.67 33.78 9.57
C TYR A 228 -1.33 34.39 10.93
N THR A 229 -0.73 35.58 10.94
CA THR A 229 -0.35 36.32 12.17
C THR A 229 -1.58 36.60 13.05
N ILE A 230 -2.72 36.95 12.46
CA ILE A 230 -3.97 37.19 13.21
C ILE A 230 -4.46 35.93 13.95
N LEU A 231 -4.09 34.75 13.44
CA LEU A 231 -4.46 33.44 13.96
C LEU A 231 -3.35 32.80 14.82
N ASP A 232 -2.31 33.59 15.13
CA ASP A 232 -1.11 33.14 15.84
C ASP A 232 -0.32 32.05 15.09
N VAL A 233 -0.41 32.02 13.77
CA VAL A 233 0.34 31.08 12.92
C VAL A 233 1.59 31.78 12.37
N ASN A 234 2.75 31.15 12.54
CA ASN A 234 4.03 31.64 12.02
C ASN A 234 4.15 31.33 10.53
N TYR A 235 3.86 32.32 9.68
CA TYR A 235 4.03 32.17 8.23
C TYR A 235 5.52 32.13 7.85
N ASN A 236 5.92 31.07 7.17
CA ASN A 236 7.26 30.92 6.61
C ASN A 236 7.19 31.02 5.08
N ASP A 237 7.83 32.07 4.56
CA ASP A 237 7.86 32.45 3.16
C ASP A 237 9.14 31.98 2.45
N VAL A 238 9.89 31.05 3.03
CA VAL A 238 11.12 30.50 2.45
C VAL A 238 10.88 29.06 2.01
N ASP A 239 10.31 28.24 2.89
CA ASP A 239 10.21 26.80 2.67
C ASP A 239 9.09 26.42 1.70
N ARG A 240 9.33 25.38 0.90
CA ARG A 240 8.38 24.90 -0.12
C ARG A 240 7.28 24.04 0.48
N ALA A 241 7.61 23.27 1.50
CA ALA A 241 6.68 22.49 2.29
C ALA A 241 7.09 22.57 3.76
N ILE A 242 6.11 22.56 4.65
CA ILE A 242 6.28 22.54 6.10
C ILE A 242 5.41 21.43 6.65
N VAL A 243 6.01 20.58 7.47
CA VAL A 243 5.30 19.61 8.30
C VAL A 243 5.37 20.11 9.71
N ASP A 244 4.21 20.31 10.31
CA ASP A 244 4.04 20.73 11.71
C ASP A 244 2.67 20.19 12.13
N GLY A 245 2.14 20.58 13.27
CA GLY A 245 0.75 20.26 13.54
C GLY A 245 0.20 20.86 14.81
N PRO A 246 -0.81 20.23 15.42
CA PRO A 246 -1.58 20.89 16.45
C PRO A 246 -0.75 21.20 17.69
N ASP A 247 -1.08 22.30 18.37
CA ASP A 247 -0.56 22.56 19.71
C ASP A 247 -0.96 21.40 20.66
N PRO A 248 0.00 20.63 21.20
CA PRO A 248 -0.28 19.53 22.11
C PRO A 248 -1.10 19.98 23.32
N GLY A 249 -0.94 21.23 23.77
CA GLY A 249 -1.73 21.79 24.87
C GLY A 249 -3.23 21.87 24.58
N GLN A 250 -3.62 22.03 23.31
CA GLN A 250 -5.02 22.09 22.88
C GLN A 250 -5.64 20.70 22.71
N TYR A 251 -4.79 19.68 22.51
CA TYR A 251 -5.19 18.29 22.33
C TYR A 251 -4.81 17.40 23.52
N ALA A 252 -4.39 17.96 24.65
CA ALA A 252 -3.90 17.23 25.83
C ALA A 252 -4.89 16.24 26.49
N GLY A 253 -6.12 16.09 25.97
CA GLY A 253 -7.10 15.08 26.36
C GLY A 253 -7.54 14.14 25.23
N LEU A 254 -7.06 14.37 24.02
CA LEU A 254 -7.19 13.48 22.87
C LEU A 254 -5.84 12.78 22.79
N ASN A 255 -5.81 11.45 22.82
CA ASN A 255 -4.57 10.69 22.65
C ASN A 255 -4.10 10.82 21.19
N VAL A 256 -3.75 12.03 20.75
CA VAL A 256 -3.22 12.31 19.43
C VAL A 256 -1.72 12.04 19.54
N PRO A 257 -1.23 10.93 18.96
CA PRO A 257 0.13 10.47 19.20
C PRO A 257 1.21 11.36 18.55
N TYR A 258 0.83 12.28 17.66
CA TYR A 258 1.78 13.04 16.85
C TYR A 258 1.48 14.53 16.85
N SER A 259 2.52 15.33 17.09
CA SER A 259 2.49 16.78 16.92
C SER A 259 2.49 17.21 15.45
N ASP A 260 2.89 16.33 14.53
CA ASP A 260 3.20 16.71 13.14
C ASP A 260 2.25 16.00 12.18
N LEU A 261 1.01 16.48 12.10
CA LEU A 261 -0.06 15.89 11.28
C LEU A 261 -0.52 16.81 10.14
N PHE A 262 0.07 18.00 10.01
CA PHE A 262 -0.28 18.96 8.97
C PHE A 262 0.87 19.18 7.99
N VAL A 263 0.55 19.17 6.68
CA VAL A 263 1.47 19.60 5.63
C VAL A 263 0.94 20.87 4.99
N THR A 264 1.76 21.90 4.91
CA THR A 264 1.46 23.07 4.08
C THR A 264 2.52 23.24 3.00
N ALA A 265 2.13 23.54 1.77
CA ALA A 265 3.05 23.76 0.65
C ALA A 265 2.80 25.11 -0.05
N ARG A 266 3.85 25.72 -0.62
CA ARG A 266 3.86 27.17 -0.91
C ARG A 266 3.28 27.59 -2.27
N ASP A 267 3.44 26.83 -3.34
CA ASP A 267 3.20 27.36 -4.69
C ASP A 267 2.39 26.44 -5.61
N TRP A 268 2.16 26.92 -6.84
CA TRP A 268 1.33 26.28 -7.87
C TRP A 268 2.12 25.52 -8.94
N ILE A 269 3.46 25.46 -8.86
CA ILE A 269 4.24 24.75 -9.88
C ILE A 269 4.13 23.23 -9.65
N PRO A 270 4.08 22.42 -10.73
CA PRO A 270 3.89 20.97 -10.62
C PRO A 270 4.91 20.27 -9.70
N GLN A 271 6.17 20.73 -9.70
CA GLN A 271 7.21 20.17 -8.84
C GLN A 271 6.88 20.28 -7.35
N THR A 272 6.23 21.37 -6.93
CA THR A 272 5.80 21.54 -5.54
C THR A 272 4.58 20.68 -5.22
N GLY A 273 3.69 20.46 -6.19
CA GLY A 273 2.59 19.50 -6.04
C GLY A 273 3.09 18.07 -5.85
N LEU A 274 4.07 17.65 -6.66
CA LEU A 274 4.73 16.35 -6.48
C LEU A 274 5.44 16.25 -5.12
N HIS A 275 6.12 17.32 -4.69
CA HIS A 275 6.77 17.36 -3.38
C HIS A 275 5.75 17.27 -2.23
N PHE A 276 4.64 18.00 -2.33
CA PHE A 276 3.53 17.95 -1.38
C PHE A 276 2.95 16.53 -1.27
N THR A 277 2.64 15.88 -2.41
CA THR A 277 2.13 14.52 -2.42
C THR A 277 3.13 13.55 -1.80
N ARG A 278 4.42 13.63 -2.15
CA ARG A 278 5.47 12.79 -1.57
C ARG A 278 5.57 12.97 -0.05
N THR A 279 5.54 14.20 0.44
CA THR A 279 5.56 14.50 1.87
C THR A 279 4.34 13.90 2.58
N LEU A 280 3.14 14.00 1.99
CA LEU A 280 1.94 13.45 2.58
C LEU A 280 1.94 11.91 2.56
N MET A 281 2.43 11.28 1.49
CA MET A 281 2.63 9.83 1.42
C MET A 281 3.62 9.35 2.47
N ASN A 282 4.74 10.05 2.67
CA ASN A 282 5.68 9.73 3.74
C ASN A 282 4.99 9.68 5.10
N MET A 283 4.12 10.65 5.40
CA MET A 283 3.43 10.67 6.68
C MET A 283 2.48 9.47 6.81
N MET A 284 1.67 9.18 5.78
CA MET A 284 0.77 8.03 5.79
C MET A 284 1.49 6.68 5.89
N GLU A 285 2.71 6.57 5.36
CA GLU A 285 3.43 5.29 5.24
C GLU A 285 4.38 5.00 6.39
N THR A 286 4.81 6.04 7.12
CA THR A 286 5.94 5.91 8.04
C THR A 286 5.62 6.32 9.47
N TYR A 287 4.52 7.04 9.70
CA TYR A 287 4.10 7.39 11.04
C TYR A 287 3.49 6.16 11.70
N PRO A 288 3.88 5.85 12.96
CA PRO A 288 3.41 4.65 13.61
C PRO A 288 1.88 4.65 13.81
N ALA A 289 1.27 3.49 14.02
CA ALA A 289 -0.12 3.47 14.48
C ALA A 289 -0.22 4.00 15.92
N PRO A 290 -1.30 4.70 16.33
CA PRO A 290 -1.45 5.20 17.70
C PRO A 290 -1.30 4.12 18.80
N VAL A 291 -1.60 2.86 18.47
CA VAL A 291 -1.57 1.72 19.41
C VAL A 291 -0.14 1.27 19.74
N THR A 292 0.83 1.43 18.83
CA THR A 292 2.22 1.01 19.06
C THR A 292 2.96 1.90 20.07
N ALA A 293 2.45 3.10 20.36
CA ALA A 293 3.07 4.04 21.30
C ALA A 293 3.00 3.63 22.78
N ALA A 294 2.04 2.76 23.16
CA ALA A 294 1.69 2.51 24.57
C ALA A 294 2.46 1.36 25.24
N GLU A 295 2.99 0.41 24.47
CA GLU A 295 3.72 -0.75 25.02
C GLU A 295 5.24 -0.48 25.08
N PRO A 296 5.96 -0.92 26.12
CA PRO A 296 7.40 -0.71 26.20
C PRO A 296 8.14 -1.48 25.09
N LEU A 297 8.91 -0.77 24.27
CA LEU A 297 9.74 -1.38 23.23
C LEU A 297 11.01 -1.98 23.82
N ALA A 298 11.24 -3.26 23.55
CA ALA A 298 12.45 -3.97 23.95
C ALA A 298 13.56 -3.77 22.91
N VAL A 299 14.62 -3.06 23.30
CA VAL A 299 15.75 -2.75 22.42
C VAL A 299 17.01 -3.44 22.91
N VAL A 300 17.71 -4.15 22.03
CA VAL A 300 19.04 -4.70 22.31
C VAL A 300 20.09 -3.81 21.68
N VAL A 301 20.93 -3.20 22.51
CA VAL A 301 22.05 -2.36 22.06
C VAL A 301 23.31 -3.21 21.95
N LEU A 302 23.84 -3.33 20.74
CA LEU A 302 25.12 -3.95 20.43
C LEU A 302 26.20 -2.88 20.36
N GLY A 303 27.06 -2.81 21.38
CA GLY A 303 28.22 -1.91 21.36
C GLY A 303 29.44 -2.46 22.11
N GLY A 304 30.56 -1.73 22.11
CA GLY A 304 31.77 -2.16 22.82
C GLY A 304 33.10 -1.80 22.13
N ASP A 305 34.17 -1.85 22.94
CA ASP A 305 35.39 -1.02 22.89
C ASP A 305 36.12 -0.80 21.55
N GLU A 306 36.46 0.48 21.30
CA GLU A 306 37.86 0.94 21.32
C GLU A 306 38.02 2.39 21.87
N VAL A 307 37.91 2.59 23.19
CA VAL A 307 38.21 3.87 23.88
C VAL A 307 39.67 4.34 23.66
N TYR A 308 40.56 3.47 23.15
CA TYR A 308 42.00 3.68 23.19
C TYR A 308 42.55 4.64 22.12
N HIS A 309 41.89 4.78 20.96
CA HIS A 309 42.42 5.60 19.87
C HIS A 309 42.11 7.11 20.02
N TYR A 310 41.00 7.48 20.66
CA TYR A 310 40.53 8.86 20.74
C TYR A 310 41.11 9.71 21.86
N GLN A 311 41.65 9.09 22.93
CA GLN A 311 42.30 9.84 24.02
C GLN A 311 43.49 10.70 23.53
N ASN A 312 44.10 10.34 22.40
CA ASN A 312 45.20 11.10 21.80
C ASN A 312 44.73 12.34 21.00
N LEU A 313 43.45 12.39 20.60
CA LEU A 313 42.86 13.52 19.86
C LEU A 313 42.09 14.48 20.78
N GLY A 314 41.91 14.13 22.06
CA GLY A 314 41.21 14.96 23.04
C GLY A 314 39.69 14.86 22.99
N TYR A 315 39.15 13.89 22.25
CA TYR A 315 37.73 13.60 22.15
C TYR A 315 37.39 12.34 22.97
N THR A 316 36.18 12.30 23.52
CA THR A 316 35.56 11.09 24.07
C THR A 316 34.61 10.55 23.01
N ALA A 317 34.84 9.33 22.53
CA ALA A 317 33.90 8.64 21.67
C ALA A 317 32.63 8.26 22.45
N ALA A 318 31.53 8.05 21.74
CA ALA A 318 30.31 7.59 22.34
C ALA A 318 30.47 6.17 22.87
N ASP A 319 29.84 5.93 24.00
CA ASP A 319 29.88 4.68 24.71
C ASP A 319 28.47 4.17 24.98
N GLU A 320 28.42 3.00 25.61
CA GLU A 320 27.17 2.33 25.97
C GLU A 320 26.25 3.23 26.82
N ASP A 321 26.83 3.98 27.76
CA ASP A 321 26.10 4.86 28.66
C ASP A 321 25.43 5.99 27.90
N THR A 322 26.13 6.58 26.91
CA THR A 322 25.57 7.64 26.05
C THR A 322 24.35 7.12 25.28
N ILE A 323 24.44 5.95 24.65
CA ILE A 323 23.32 5.39 23.87
C ILE A 323 22.15 5.02 24.78
N LEU A 324 22.41 4.40 25.93
CA LEU A 324 21.38 4.07 26.91
C LEU A 324 20.72 5.32 27.48
N GLU A 325 21.47 6.41 27.71
CA GLU A 325 20.91 7.69 28.15
C GLU A 325 19.96 8.27 27.09
N VAL A 326 20.34 8.23 25.81
CA VAL A 326 19.50 8.70 24.71
C VAL A 326 18.22 7.88 24.60
N LEU A 327 18.33 6.55 24.59
CA LEU A 327 17.18 5.66 24.41
C LEU A 327 16.24 5.67 25.62
N ASN A 328 16.75 5.77 26.84
CA ASN A 328 15.93 5.78 28.06
C ASN A 328 15.48 7.19 28.49
N ASP A 329 15.77 8.24 27.71
CA ASP A 329 15.36 9.60 28.07
C ASP A 329 13.83 9.75 28.00
N PRO A 330 13.15 10.14 29.11
CA PRO A 330 11.70 10.31 29.17
C PRO A 330 11.16 11.57 28.47
N VAL A 331 11.98 12.29 27.69
CA VAL A 331 11.54 13.49 26.95
C VAL A 331 10.38 13.22 25.98
N ASP A 332 10.15 11.96 25.57
CA ASP A 332 9.09 11.59 24.64
C ASP A 332 8.04 10.67 25.28
N GLU A 333 6.87 10.56 24.65
CA GLU A 333 5.74 9.75 25.10
C GLU A 333 6.00 8.22 25.07
N TYR A 334 7.12 7.81 24.46
CA TYR A 334 7.45 6.42 24.20
C TYR A 334 8.31 5.78 25.29
N HIS A 335 7.94 4.58 25.70
CA HIS A 335 8.71 3.80 26.65
C HIS A 335 9.67 2.84 25.93
N ILE A 336 10.96 3.15 25.93
CA ILE A 336 12.01 2.25 25.41
C ILE A 336 12.71 1.57 26.58
N ASN A 337 12.78 0.24 26.55
CA ASN A 337 13.53 -0.58 27.48
C ASN A 337 14.76 -1.14 26.78
N ALA A 338 15.86 -0.38 26.86
CA ALA A 338 17.12 -0.75 26.21
C ALA A 338 18.01 -1.63 27.11
N GLN A 339 18.40 -2.79 26.59
CA GLN A 339 19.39 -3.68 27.20
C GLN A 339 20.68 -3.69 26.38
N PHE A 340 21.81 -3.44 27.04
CA PHE A 340 23.12 -3.49 26.40
C PHE A 340 23.72 -4.89 26.36
N ILE A 341 24.39 -5.21 25.25
CA ILE A 341 25.23 -6.40 25.04
C ILE A 341 26.55 -5.97 24.41
N ALA A 342 27.66 -6.34 25.07
CA ALA A 342 28.99 -6.14 24.52
C ALA A 342 29.16 -6.93 23.21
N CYS A 343 29.64 -6.29 22.14
CA CYS A 343 29.94 -6.93 20.86
C CYS A 343 30.94 -8.07 21.02
N PRO A 344 30.52 -9.33 20.93
CA PRO A 344 31.41 -10.43 21.19
C PRO A 344 32.20 -10.73 19.90
N PRO A 345 33.55 -10.69 19.90
CA PRO A 345 34.35 -10.87 18.69
C PRO A 345 34.11 -12.20 17.94
N ASN A 346 33.53 -13.19 18.63
CA ASN A 346 33.17 -14.50 18.08
C ASN A 346 31.80 -15.00 18.61
N GLY A 347 30.99 -14.15 19.22
CA GLY A 347 29.74 -14.58 19.86
C GLY A 347 28.54 -14.47 18.92
N MET A 348 27.44 -15.05 19.37
CA MET A 348 26.10 -14.91 18.82
C MET A 348 25.24 -14.16 19.83
N ILE A 349 24.20 -13.48 19.37
CA ILE A 349 23.15 -12.95 20.25
C ILE A 349 22.35 -14.16 20.77
N ASP A 350 21.97 -14.14 22.05
CA ASP A 350 21.13 -15.19 22.62
C ASP A 350 19.80 -15.25 21.85
N ALA A 351 19.49 -16.41 21.28
CA ALA A 351 18.27 -16.59 20.50
C ALA A 351 17.00 -16.31 21.32
N ASN A 352 17.01 -16.60 22.63
CA ASN A 352 15.86 -16.30 23.49
C ASN A 352 15.67 -14.80 23.69
N LEU A 353 16.77 -14.04 23.69
CA LEU A 353 16.69 -12.59 23.78
C LEU A 353 16.09 -12.01 22.50
N LEU A 354 16.50 -12.52 21.33
CA LEU A 354 15.94 -12.08 20.05
C LEU A 354 14.43 -12.32 19.94
N THR A 355 13.88 -13.37 20.57
CA THR A 355 12.42 -13.62 20.56
C THR A 355 11.59 -12.61 21.36
N THR A 356 12.23 -11.78 22.18
CA THR A 356 11.58 -10.73 22.98
C THR A 356 12.16 -9.36 22.67
N THR A 357 12.92 -9.23 21.59
CA THR A 357 13.53 -7.98 21.16
C THR A 357 12.74 -7.46 19.98
N ASP A 358 12.37 -6.19 20.01
CA ASP A 358 11.71 -5.52 18.89
C ASP A 358 12.75 -4.91 17.96
N VAL A 359 13.83 -4.33 18.53
CA VAL A 359 14.88 -3.66 17.76
C VAL A 359 16.29 -4.04 18.22
N ILE A 360 17.15 -4.35 17.25
CA ILE A 360 18.61 -4.41 17.44
C ILE A 360 19.20 -3.04 17.07
N PHE A 361 19.79 -2.37 18.05
CA PHE A 361 20.54 -1.13 17.86
C PHE A 361 22.03 -1.41 17.75
N VAL A 362 22.66 -1.04 16.64
CA VAL A 362 24.05 -1.35 16.30
C VAL A 362 24.91 -0.09 16.39
N PHE A 363 25.80 -0.07 17.38
CA PHE A 363 26.84 0.95 17.55
C PHE A 363 28.14 0.27 18.00
N CYS A 364 28.87 -0.32 17.06
CA CYS A 364 29.99 -1.20 17.37
C CYS A 364 31.23 -0.90 16.54
N HIS A 365 32.39 -0.86 17.19
CA HIS A 365 33.69 -0.69 16.52
C HIS A 365 34.35 -2.03 16.13
N ASN A 366 33.80 -3.14 16.61
CA ASN A 366 34.36 -4.47 16.43
C ASN A 366 33.69 -5.24 15.29
N THR A 367 34.45 -6.12 14.64
CA THR A 367 33.96 -6.96 13.54
C THR A 367 32.94 -8.00 14.02
N PHE A 368 31.85 -8.21 13.28
CA PHE A 368 30.90 -9.29 13.57
C PHE A 368 31.30 -10.60 12.89
N SER A 369 31.15 -11.71 13.62
CA SER A 369 31.25 -13.05 13.03
C SER A 369 30.14 -13.27 11.99
N GLN A 370 30.40 -14.07 10.95
CA GLN A 370 29.38 -14.40 9.94
C GLN A 370 28.08 -14.98 10.56
N ALA A 371 28.20 -15.70 11.68
CA ALA A 371 27.05 -16.24 12.39
C ALA A 371 26.16 -15.13 12.99
N MET A 372 26.78 -14.17 13.68
CA MET A 372 26.07 -13.00 14.22
C MET A 372 25.47 -12.14 13.09
N GLN A 373 26.18 -12.04 11.97
CA GLN A 373 25.67 -11.37 10.79
C GLN A 373 24.36 -12.01 10.29
N ASN A 374 24.38 -13.32 10.10
CA ASN A 374 23.19 -14.05 9.68
C ASN A 374 22.05 -13.94 10.72
N GLN A 375 22.35 -13.84 12.02
CA GLN A 375 21.31 -13.61 13.04
C GLN A 375 20.64 -12.24 12.90
N ILE A 376 21.39 -11.18 12.60
CA ILE A 376 20.82 -9.84 12.41
C ILE A 376 19.97 -9.80 11.14
N VAL A 377 20.44 -10.40 10.05
CA VAL A 377 19.69 -10.52 8.79
C VAL A 377 18.40 -11.29 9.05
N ASN A 378 18.48 -12.49 9.62
CA ASN A 378 17.30 -13.29 9.90
C ASN A 378 16.36 -12.58 10.88
N PHE A 379 16.87 -11.82 11.86
CA PHE A 379 16.02 -11.04 12.75
C PHE A 379 15.21 -10.00 11.97
N ALA A 380 15.86 -9.25 11.07
CA ALA A 380 15.17 -8.31 10.19
C ALA A 380 14.17 -9.02 9.28
N ASP A 381 14.58 -10.10 8.62
CA ASP A 381 13.75 -10.92 7.72
C ASP A 381 12.53 -11.55 8.39
N ASN A 382 12.53 -11.67 9.73
CA ASN A 382 11.40 -12.20 10.49
C ASN A 382 10.60 -11.10 11.21
N GLY A 383 10.64 -9.86 10.69
CA GLY A 383 9.85 -8.73 11.19
C GLY A 383 10.53 -7.87 12.25
N GLY A 384 11.78 -8.15 12.62
CA GLY A 384 12.52 -7.38 13.63
C GLY A 384 13.13 -6.08 13.10
N GLY A 385 13.27 -5.08 13.96
CA GLY A 385 13.88 -3.79 13.62
C GLY A 385 15.40 -3.77 13.74
N VAL A 386 16.11 -3.12 12.81
CA VAL A 386 17.56 -2.92 12.92
C VAL A 386 17.91 -1.45 12.73
N VAL A 387 18.51 -0.83 13.75
CA VAL A 387 18.99 0.55 13.67
C VAL A 387 20.49 0.55 13.76
N GLY A 388 21.18 1.07 12.75
CA GLY A 388 22.61 1.26 12.73
C GLY A 388 22.99 2.73 12.84
N VAL A 389 23.99 3.05 13.67
CA VAL A 389 24.53 4.40 13.78
C VAL A 389 26.03 4.42 13.53
N HIS A 390 26.49 5.42 12.80
CA HIS A 390 27.90 5.75 12.54
C HIS A 390 28.76 4.56 12.11
N HIS A 391 29.43 3.88 13.05
CA HIS A 391 30.26 2.69 12.82
C HIS A 391 29.50 1.48 12.31
N ALA A 392 28.16 1.48 12.35
CA ALA A 392 27.32 0.44 11.77
C ALA A 392 27.72 0.01 10.33
N ILE A 393 28.27 0.94 9.53
CA ILE A 393 28.68 0.69 8.14
C ILE A 393 30.19 0.68 7.88
N TYR A 394 31.02 0.66 8.93
CA TYR A 394 32.45 0.88 8.75
C TYR A 394 33.26 -0.37 8.32
N ASN A 395 33.94 -0.35 7.16
CA ASN A 395 34.68 -1.51 6.65
C ASN A 395 36.18 -1.48 6.99
N HIS A 396 36.58 -1.98 8.17
CA HIS A 396 38.01 -2.08 8.51
C HIS A 396 38.69 -3.33 7.93
N GLY A 397 39.56 -3.14 6.94
CA GLY A 397 40.63 -4.10 6.58
C GLY A 397 40.18 -5.54 6.33
N ASN A 398 39.49 -5.81 5.22
CA ASN A 398 39.04 -7.13 4.74
C ASN A 398 38.16 -7.96 5.71
N ASN A 399 37.91 -7.51 6.94
CA ASN A 399 37.05 -8.17 7.93
C ASN A 399 35.86 -7.27 8.29
N LYS A 400 34.96 -7.18 7.30
CA LYS A 400 33.54 -6.79 7.32
C LYS A 400 32.93 -6.37 8.66
N MET A 401 32.60 -5.09 8.80
CA MET A 401 31.39 -4.69 9.53
C MET A 401 30.22 -4.58 8.55
N PRO A 402 29.01 -4.99 8.94
CA PRO A 402 28.25 -5.80 8.00
C PRO A 402 26.82 -5.36 7.73
N LEU A 403 26.26 -4.34 8.41
CA LEU A 403 24.97 -3.76 7.96
C LEU A 403 25.05 -3.38 6.48
N VAL A 404 26.23 -2.95 6.10
CA VAL A 404 26.67 -2.67 4.74
C VAL A 404 26.36 -3.75 3.72
N SER A 405 26.95 -4.94 3.93
CA SER A 405 26.83 -6.04 2.97
C SER A 405 25.52 -6.79 3.13
N MET A 406 24.87 -6.67 4.27
CA MET A 406 23.58 -7.30 4.55
C MET A 406 22.44 -6.60 3.84
N PHE A 407 22.46 -5.26 3.84
CA PHE A 407 21.29 -4.45 3.47
C PHE A 407 21.50 -3.58 2.23
N GLY A 408 22.73 -3.52 1.68
CA GLY A 408 22.99 -2.96 0.35
C GLY A 408 23.80 -1.65 0.32
N ALA A 409 24.35 -1.15 1.42
CA ALA A 409 25.01 0.16 1.44
C ALA A 409 26.41 0.09 2.06
N GLU A 410 27.48 0.26 1.28
CA GLU A 410 28.87 0.19 1.75
C GLU A 410 29.61 1.51 1.85
N LEU A 411 30.59 1.57 2.75
CA LEU A 411 31.64 2.57 2.58
C LEU A 411 32.57 2.14 1.44
N PRO A 412 32.98 3.06 0.56
CA PRO A 412 33.79 2.75 -0.60
C PRO A 412 35.11 2.18 -0.11
N ALA A 413 35.69 1.25 -0.87
CA ALA A 413 36.96 0.60 -0.49
C ALA A 413 38.13 1.59 -0.25
N THR A 414 38.02 2.82 -0.75
CA THR A 414 38.96 3.92 -0.53
C THR A 414 38.81 4.60 0.83
N ALA A 415 37.69 4.40 1.52
CA ALA A 415 37.45 4.89 2.87
C ALA A 415 38.11 3.97 3.89
N THR A 416 39.25 4.39 4.41
CA THR A 416 40.00 3.65 5.44
C THR A 416 40.38 4.59 6.58
N LEU A 417 40.40 4.11 7.84
CA LEU A 417 40.87 4.89 9.00
C LEU A 417 42.25 5.55 8.83
N ASN A 418 43.08 5.00 7.94
CA ASN A 418 44.43 5.49 7.68
C ASN A 418 44.51 6.52 6.56
N ASN A 419 43.40 6.80 5.87
CA ASN A 419 43.33 7.82 4.83
C ASN A 419 42.61 9.06 5.42
N PRO A 420 43.36 10.11 5.84
CA PRO A 420 42.76 11.32 6.40
C PRO A 420 41.87 12.08 5.41
N ASN A 421 41.81 11.67 4.13
CA ASN A 421 40.89 12.22 3.14
C ASN A 421 39.53 11.51 3.10
N SER A 422 39.36 10.37 3.79
CA SER A 422 38.10 9.62 3.81
C SER A 422 37.34 9.66 5.11
N ILE A 423 37.94 10.22 6.16
CA ILE A 423 37.29 10.51 7.42
C ILE A 423 37.51 11.99 7.65
N ILE A 424 36.43 12.75 7.68
CA ILE A 424 36.52 14.19 7.84
C ILE A 424 35.84 14.55 9.15
N PHE A 425 36.64 15.10 10.06
CA PHE A 425 36.11 15.82 11.22
C PHE A 425 35.67 17.19 10.75
N LEU A 426 34.37 17.35 10.49
CA LEU A 426 33.80 18.58 9.98
C LEU A 426 33.15 19.35 11.13
N GLU A 427 33.71 20.51 11.45
CA GLU A 427 33.00 21.52 12.24
C GLU A 427 31.88 22.12 11.37
N GLY A 428 30.64 22.10 11.85
CA GLY A 428 29.50 22.67 11.13
C GLY A 428 28.95 21.79 10.00
N ALA A 429 29.21 20.48 10.02
CA ALA A 429 28.50 19.57 9.13
C ALA A 429 26.99 19.62 9.41
N GLY A 430 26.23 19.71 8.32
CA GLY A 430 24.77 19.76 8.36
C GLY A 430 24.17 18.49 7.78
N LEU A 431 23.17 17.95 8.48
CA LEU A 431 22.24 16.98 7.92
C LEU A 431 21.09 17.73 7.28
N LEU A 432 20.80 17.39 6.03
CA LEU A 432 19.68 17.92 5.28
C LEU A 432 18.61 16.85 5.14
N ASN A 433 17.41 17.08 5.64
CA ASN A 433 16.30 16.17 5.42
C ASN A 433 15.87 16.22 3.95
N ILE A 434 16.18 15.19 3.18
CA ILE A 434 15.78 15.08 1.77
C ILE A 434 14.49 14.28 1.57
N ASN A 435 13.90 13.79 2.66
CA ASN A 435 12.66 13.02 2.68
C ASN A 435 11.67 13.58 3.72
N ILE A 436 11.28 14.84 3.51
CA ILE A 436 10.35 15.56 4.39
C ILE A 436 9.05 14.77 4.56
N GLY A 437 8.52 14.74 5.78
CA GLY A 437 7.31 13.99 6.14
C GLY A 437 7.57 12.54 6.50
N HIS A 438 8.80 12.03 6.35
CA HIS A 438 9.13 10.70 6.85
C HIS A 438 9.29 10.78 8.37
N PHE A 439 8.66 9.87 9.12
CA PHE A 439 8.61 9.90 10.58
C PHE A 439 10.00 10.07 11.21
N VAL A 440 10.96 9.23 10.80
CA VAL A 440 12.36 9.31 11.23
C VAL A 440 12.97 10.70 11.05
N SER A 441 12.74 11.37 9.93
CA SER A 441 13.43 12.63 9.59
C SER A 441 12.63 13.90 9.90
N THR A 442 11.39 13.79 10.37
CA THR A 442 10.47 14.94 10.52
C THR A 442 9.80 15.00 11.88
N HIS A 443 9.40 13.87 12.46
CA HIS A 443 8.61 13.89 13.68
C HIS A 443 9.38 14.55 14.85
N GLY A 444 8.75 15.47 15.56
CA GLY A 444 9.26 16.20 16.73
C GLY A 444 10.54 17.00 16.50
N MET A 445 10.95 17.21 15.24
CA MET A 445 12.13 18.00 14.92
C MET A 445 11.81 19.50 14.90
N PRO A 446 12.64 20.35 15.53
CA PRO A 446 12.44 21.80 15.46
C PRO A 446 12.50 22.29 14.02
N SER A 447 11.51 23.09 13.61
CA SER A 447 11.40 23.71 12.29
C SER A 447 12.41 24.82 12.00
N ASP A 448 13.30 25.13 12.94
CA ASP A 448 13.95 26.43 13.04
C ASP A 448 15.18 26.61 12.12
N ILE A 449 15.57 25.58 11.36
CA ILE A 449 16.77 25.60 10.53
C ILE A 449 16.42 25.21 9.09
N SER A 450 16.03 26.23 8.30
CA SER A 450 16.09 26.17 6.84
C SER A 450 17.55 26.29 6.41
N VAL A 451 18.18 25.18 6.02
CA VAL A 451 19.44 25.26 5.28
C VAL A 451 19.10 25.50 3.82
N ALA A 452 19.60 26.61 3.26
CA ALA A 452 19.44 26.88 1.83
C ALA A 452 20.13 25.77 1.02
N TYR A 453 19.34 24.83 0.51
CA TYR A 453 19.75 23.87 -0.49
C TYR A 453 19.25 24.32 -1.86
N THR A 454 19.94 23.91 -2.90
CA THR A 454 19.74 24.41 -4.25
C THR A 454 19.58 23.22 -5.21
N ASP A 455 18.40 23.15 -5.82
CA ASP A 455 17.98 22.33 -6.96
C ASP A 455 17.66 20.82 -6.76
N ALA A 456 16.93 20.29 -7.75
CA ALA A 456 15.96 19.20 -7.64
C ALA A 456 16.52 17.76 -7.73
N LEU A 457 15.69 16.84 -7.23
CA LEU A 457 15.80 15.40 -7.44
C LEU A 457 15.93 15.03 -8.94
N PRO A 458 16.65 13.94 -9.30
CA PRO A 458 17.10 12.87 -8.41
C PRO A 458 18.46 13.15 -7.72
N ILE A 459 18.91 14.42 -7.82
CA ILE A 459 20.10 15.14 -7.32
C ILE A 459 20.95 15.61 -8.52
N PRO A 460 20.77 16.87 -9.02
CA PRO A 460 21.97 17.68 -9.36
C PRO A 460 21.88 19.23 -9.27
N ASN A 461 22.97 19.80 -8.72
CA ASN A 461 23.72 21.07 -8.96
C ASN A 461 23.13 22.48 -8.58
N PRO A 462 23.89 23.37 -7.88
CA PRO A 462 23.41 24.26 -6.81
C PRO A 462 23.15 25.74 -7.18
N SER A 463 22.16 26.09 -8.02
CA SER A 463 22.03 27.50 -8.48
C SER A 463 20.74 28.29 -8.18
N ALA A 464 19.69 27.73 -7.55
CA ALA A 464 18.52 28.54 -7.12
C ALA A 464 17.89 28.10 -5.77
N GLY A 465 17.96 28.96 -4.75
CA GLY A 465 17.70 28.61 -3.34
C GLY A 465 16.25 28.39 -2.91
N GLY A 466 16.07 27.51 -1.92
CA GLY A 466 14.93 27.38 -1.00
C GLY A 466 15.01 26.04 -0.22
N GLY A 467 14.73 26.08 1.09
CA GLY A 467 15.37 25.22 2.09
C GLY A 467 14.69 23.89 2.37
N TYR A 468 15.51 22.86 2.57
CA TYR A 468 15.09 21.66 3.27
C TYR A 468 15.36 21.89 4.76
N PHE A 469 14.52 21.31 5.60
CA PHE A 469 14.80 21.20 7.03
C PHE A 469 16.12 20.47 7.23
N GLY A 470 16.96 20.97 8.11
CA GLY A 470 18.22 20.33 8.45
C GLY A 470 18.71 20.83 9.78
N PHE A 471 19.83 20.31 10.26
CA PHE A 471 20.48 20.85 11.45
C PHE A 471 21.98 20.68 11.32
N THR A 472 22.73 21.55 11.99
CA THR A 472 24.19 21.57 11.97
C THR A 472 24.74 21.27 13.34
N PHE A 473 25.73 20.39 13.39
CA PHE A 473 26.42 20.09 14.64
C PHE A 473 27.33 21.26 15.05
N PRO A 474 27.28 21.73 16.31
CA PRO A 474 28.04 22.89 16.76
C PRO A 474 29.55 22.63 16.93
N GLY A 475 29.98 21.38 16.81
CA GLY A 475 31.37 20.96 16.94
C GLY A 475 31.76 19.93 15.88
N PRO A 476 33.04 19.53 15.82
CA PRO A 476 33.48 18.48 14.92
C PRO A 476 32.93 17.13 15.36
N ASP A 477 32.32 16.39 14.43
CA ASP A 477 32.00 14.98 14.56
C ASP A 477 32.70 14.17 13.45
N GLU A 478 32.87 12.88 13.66
CA GLU A 478 33.37 11.98 12.61
C GLU A 478 32.27 11.76 11.57
N LEU A 479 32.55 12.06 10.30
CA LEU A 479 31.65 11.75 9.19
C LEU A 479 32.39 10.97 8.11
N TYR A 480 31.67 10.01 7.52
CA TYR A 480 32.12 9.17 6.41
C TYR A 480 31.61 9.69 5.06
N PRO A 481 32.29 10.66 4.43
CA PRO A 481 31.93 11.02 3.07
C PRO A 481 31.89 9.77 2.17
N GLY A 482 30.77 9.56 1.50
CA GLY A 482 30.77 8.67 0.35
C GLY A 482 30.06 7.33 0.46
N ILE A 483 28.90 7.18 1.09
CA ILE A 483 28.17 5.89 1.07
C ILE A 483 27.94 5.43 -0.38
N THR A 484 28.52 4.30 -0.76
CA THR A 484 28.28 3.62 -2.04
C THR A 484 27.22 2.55 -1.86
N PHE A 485 26.38 2.30 -2.86
CA PHE A 485 25.38 1.23 -2.78
C PHE A 485 25.84 0.02 -3.59
N ASN A 486 25.55 -1.18 -3.07
CA ASN A 486 25.93 -2.42 -3.75
C ASN A 486 25.24 -2.49 -5.12
N ASN A 487 25.92 -3.08 -6.11
CA ASN A 487 25.32 -3.28 -7.42
C ASN A 487 24.03 -4.11 -7.32
N GLY A 488 22.94 -3.62 -7.91
CA GLY A 488 21.61 -4.25 -7.84
C GLY A 488 20.73 -3.75 -6.70
N VAL A 489 21.17 -2.78 -5.90
CA VAL A 489 20.27 -2.05 -5.00
C VAL A 489 19.30 -1.21 -5.81
N GLU A 490 18.03 -1.30 -5.44
CA GLU A 490 16.97 -0.45 -5.94
C GLU A 490 16.66 0.65 -4.92
N PHE A 491 16.30 1.83 -5.42
CA PHE A 491 15.86 2.96 -4.59
C PHE A 491 14.36 3.11 -4.74
N GLY A 492 13.69 3.31 -3.62
CA GLY A 492 12.24 3.40 -3.58
C GLY A 492 11.70 3.05 -2.20
N ARG A 493 10.41 2.76 -2.14
CA ARG A 493 9.64 2.51 -0.90
C ARG A 493 9.26 1.05 -0.71
N GLY A 494 9.43 0.25 -1.77
CA GLY A 494 9.05 -1.15 -1.81
C GLY A 494 9.90 -2.03 -0.90
N ALA A 495 9.52 -3.30 -0.82
CA ALA A 495 10.29 -4.29 -0.09
C ALA A 495 11.71 -4.39 -0.69
N ASN A 496 12.71 -4.41 0.17
CA ASN A 496 14.13 -4.43 -0.16
C ASN A 496 14.71 -3.21 -0.90
N GLN A 497 13.91 -2.15 -1.11
CA GLN A 497 14.38 -0.91 -1.70
C GLN A 497 14.93 0.03 -0.63
N ILE A 498 15.87 0.90 -1.00
CA ILE A 498 16.45 1.90 -0.11
C ILE A 498 15.78 3.25 -0.31
N GLU A 499 15.25 3.81 0.78
CA GLU A 499 14.78 5.19 0.81
C GLU A 499 15.77 6.07 1.58
N ARG A 500 16.28 7.10 0.92
CA ARG A 500 17.26 8.02 1.52
C ARG A 500 16.55 9.05 2.40
N LEU A 501 17.04 9.26 3.62
CA LEU A 501 16.50 10.24 4.57
C LEU A 501 17.25 11.56 4.55
N PHE A 502 18.59 11.49 4.57
CA PHE A 502 19.44 12.67 4.77
C PHE A 502 20.50 12.84 3.70
N GLY A 503 20.71 14.08 3.30
CA GLY A 503 21.85 14.56 2.56
C GLY A 503 22.91 15.19 3.48
N ASN A 504 24.19 15.14 3.13
CA ASN A 504 25.21 16.01 3.71
C ASN A 504 25.24 17.36 2.98
N ASN A 505 25.54 18.44 3.70
CA ASN A 505 25.70 19.78 3.13
C ASN A 505 27.10 20.04 2.55
N THR A 506 27.98 19.03 2.53
CA THR A 506 29.39 19.17 2.15
C THR A 506 29.63 18.53 0.78
N ILE A 507 29.65 19.36 -0.27
CA ILE A 507 30.06 18.92 -1.61
C ILE A 507 31.56 18.59 -1.56
N ILE A 508 31.92 17.33 -1.79
CA ILE A 508 33.31 16.95 -2.01
C ILE A 508 33.65 17.33 -3.45
N GLU A 509 34.40 18.42 -3.62
CA GLU A 509 34.89 18.82 -4.95
C GLU A 509 35.66 17.66 -5.61
N GLY A 510 35.12 17.14 -6.72
CA GLY A 510 35.74 16.07 -7.50
C GLY A 510 35.17 14.66 -7.28
N GLY A 511 34.11 14.51 -6.47
CA GLY A 511 33.28 13.31 -6.46
C GLY A 511 32.53 13.11 -7.77
N ASP A 512 32.26 11.87 -8.16
CA ASP A 512 31.40 11.58 -9.30
C ASP A 512 29.96 12.09 -9.04
N ASP A 513 29.30 12.59 -10.08
CA ASP A 513 27.91 13.09 -10.03
C ASP A 513 26.87 11.97 -9.77
N SER A 514 27.26 10.82 -9.21
CA SER A 514 26.39 9.65 -9.00
C SER A 514 25.36 9.84 -7.87
N GLY A 515 25.47 10.91 -7.07
CA GLY A 515 24.57 11.16 -5.94
C GLY A 515 24.77 10.21 -4.74
N GLU A 516 25.74 9.30 -4.84
CA GLU A 516 26.11 8.35 -3.77
C GLU A 516 26.85 9.08 -2.64
N LEU A 517 27.66 10.09 -2.98
CA LEU A 517 28.53 10.74 -2.01
C LEU A 517 27.85 11.68 -1.00
N THR A 518 26.54 11.91 -1.14
CA THR A 518 25.79 12.85 -0.32
C THR A 518 24.87 12.19 0.70
N THR A 519 24.71 10.87 0.74
CA THR A 519 23.73 10.24 1.68
C THR A 519 24.30 10.12 3.10
N SER A 520 23.56 10.62 4.10
CA SER A 520 23.91 10.57 5.53
C SER A 520 22.90 9.82 6.40
N GLY A 521 21.88 9.23 5.77
CA GLY A 521 20.96 8.31 6.41
C GLY A 521 19.95 7.75 5.42
N TRP A 522 19.47 6.55 5.69
CA TRP A 522 18.51 5.83 4.84
C TRP A 522 17.70 4.82 5.65
N VAL A 523 16.57 4.40 5.08
CA VAL A 523 15.75 3.31 5.58
C VAL A 523 15.56 2.25 4.50
N LYS A 524 15.18 1.04 4.92
CA LYS A 524 14.86 -0.09 4.06
C LYS A 524 13.83 -0.99 4.73
N ARG A 525 12.76 -1.32 4.03
CA ARG A 525 11.91 -2.46 4.38
C ARG A 525 12.63 -3.72 3.94
N PHE A 526 12.77 -4.73 4.78
CA PHE A 526 13.64 -5.88 4.53
C PHE A 526 12.87 -7.20 4.62
N ASP A 527 12.75 -7.87 3.49
CA ASP A 527 12.10 -9.17 3.32
C ASP A 527 12.84 -9.91 2.20
N SER A 528 13.98 -10.48 2.55
CA SER A 528 14.90 -11.07 1.57
C SER A 528 14.41 -12.38 0.97
N ASP A 529 13.49 -13.07 1.63
CA ASP A 529 12.88 -14.30 1.13
C ASP A 529 11.48 -14.09 0.51
N GLN A 530 10.98 -12.84 0.49
CA GLN A 530 9.72 -12.41 -0.13
C GLN A 530 8.51 -13.16 0.44
N ASN A 531 8.54 -13.47 1.73
CA ASN A 531 7.46 -14.23 2.37
C ASN A 531 6.32 -13.34 2.90
N GLY A 532 6.42 -12.00 2.74
CA GLY A 532 5.45 -11.01 3.23
C GLY A 532 5.63 -10.64 4.71
N VAL A 533 6.63 -11.21 5.39
CA VAL A 533 7.05 -10.88 6.73
C VAL A 533 8.42 -10.25 6.61
N GLY A 534 8.53 -8.97 6.97
CA GLY A 534 9.78 -8.26 6.87
C GLY A 534 9.89 -7.18 7.93
N GLY A 535 11.13 -6.92 8.31
CA GLY A 535 11.48 -5.92 9.30
C GLY A 535 11.88 -4.61 8.64
N ARG A 536 12.33 -3.67 9.46
CA ARG A 536 12.76 -2.35 8.99
C ARG A 536 14.18 -2.08 9.43
N VAL A 537 14.98 -1.58 8.50
CA VAL A 537 16.38 -1.21 8.72
C VAL A 537 16.51 0.28 8.58
N VAL A 538 17.16 0.92 9.57
CA VAL A 538 17.50 2.34 9.55
C VAL A 538 19.00 2.48 9.71
N TYR A 539 19.61 3.35 8.92
CA TYR A 539 20.99 3.78 9.11
C TYR A 539 21.08 5.28 9.25
N LEU A 540 21.82 5.74 10.26
CA LEU A 540 22.14 7.14 10.51
C LEU A 540 23.65 7.32 10.59
N GLN A 541 24.19 8.26 9.83
CA GLN A 541 25.64 8.43 9.74
C GLN A 541 26.30 9.14 10.94
N PRO A 542 25.76 10.22 11.51
CA PRO A 542 26.43 10.89 12.63
C PRO A 542 26.42 10.06 13.92
N GLY A 543 27.12 10.50 14.96
CA GLY A 543 27.01 9.89 16.28
C GLY A 543 28.30 9.28 16.83
N GLU A 544 29.47 9.81 16.45
CA GLU A 544 30.72 9.38 17.09
C GLU A 544 30.94 10.06 18.44
N THR A 545 30.57 11.34 18.56
CA THR A 545 30.93 12.16 19.73
C THR A 545 29.72 12.48 20.64
N PRO A 546 29.73 12.08 21.93
CA PRO A 546 28.64 12.35 22.88
C PRO A 546 28.40 13.83 23.09
N GLY A 547 29.50 14.58 23.27
CA GLY A 547 29.44 16.00 23.60
C GLY A 547 29.07 16.93 22.45
N VAL A 548 28.89 16.39 21.24
CA VAL A 548 28.47 17.16 20.05
C VAL A 548 27.18 16.59 19.50
N THR A 549 27.20 15.35 18.98
CA THR A 549 26.08 14.80 18.23
C THR A 549 24.97 14.31 19.15
N PHE A 550 25.29 13.51 20.17
CA PHE A 550 24.28 13.07 21.14
C PHE A 550 23.91 14.14 22.19
N ALA A 551 24.64 15.26 22.23
CA ALA A 551 24.25 16.43 23.01
C ALA A 551 23.20 17.30 22.31
N ASP A 552 23.03 17.11 20.98
CA ASP A 552 22.01 17.80 20.20
C ASP A 552 20.64 17.12 20.37
N GLU A 553 19.66 17.87 20.86
CA GLU A 553 18.31 17.37 21.15
C GLU A 553 17.61 16.82 19.90
N THR A 554 17.81 17.47 18.74
CA THR A 554 17.22 17.03 17.46
C THR A 554 17.78 15.68 17.05
N TYR A 555 19.09 15.47 17.19
CA TYR A 555 19.71 14.19 16.87
C TYR A 555 19.25 13.07 17.80
N ARG A 556 19.10 13.34 19.10
CA ARG A 556 18.58 12.35 20.06
C ARG A 556 17.17 11.92 19.68
N HIS A 557 16.32 12.87 19.31
CA HIS A 557 14.96 12.61 18.86
C HIS A 557 14.94 11.81 17.54
N LEU A 558 15.80 12.16 16.58
CA LEU A 558 16.03 11.38 15.34
C LEU A 558 16.38 9.91 15.64
N VAL A 559 17.29 9.64 16.57
CA VAL A 559 17.68 8.27 16.95
C VAL A 559 16.50 7.50 17.55
N LYS A 560 15.66 8.15 18.36
CA LYS A 560 14.46 7.52 18.90
C LYS A 560 13.42 7.24 17.82
N ASN A 561 13.19 8.19 16.90
CA ASN A 561 12.28 7.98 15.79
C ASN A 561 12.74 6.83 14.90
N ALA A 562 14.05 6.66 14.71
CA ALA A 562 14.62 5.51 14.00
C ALA A 562 14.30 4.18 14.70
N VAL A 563 14.39 4.13 16.03
CA VAL A 563 14.03 2.93 16.82
C VAL A 563 12.54 2.65 16.73
N LEU A 564 11.70 3.66 16.91
CA LEU A 564 10.24 3.53 16.84
C LEU A 564 9.79 3.05 15.46
N PHE A 565 10.31 3.66 14.40
CA PHE A 565 10.03 3.24 13.03
C PHE A 565 10.48 1.81 12.76
N ALA A 566 11.67 1.43 13.26
CA ALA A 566 12.21 0.09 13.07
C ALA A 566 11.44 -0.99 13.85
N ALA A 567 10.85 -0.64 14.98
CA ALA A 567 10.11 -1.56 15.84
C ALA A 567 8.75 -1.98 15.27
N GLU A 568 8.22 -1.23 14.32
CA GLU A 568 6.95 -1.60 13.70
C GLU A 568 7.13 -2.88 12.87
N SER A 569 6.46 -3.94 13.32
CA SER A 569 6.28 -5.13 12.51
C SER A 569 5.24 -4.81 11.44
N GLU A 570 5.67 -4.73 10.20
CA GLU A 570 4.76 -4.66 9.07
C GLU A 570 4.49 -6.10 8.63
N VAL A 571 3.22 -6.51 8.61
CA VAL A 571 2.84 -7.44 7.55
C VAL A 571 3.05 -6.63 6.31
N LEU A 572 4.20 -6.82 5.66
CA LEU A 572 4.39 -6.30 4.34
C LEU A 572 3.25 -6.98 3.59
N LEU A 573 2.20 -6.21 3.29
CA LEU A 573 1.40 -6.55 2.13
C LEU A 573 2.46 -6.88 1.10
N PRO A 574 2.43 -8.08 0.47
CA PRO A 574 3.31 -8.31 -0.66
C PRO A 574 3.19 -7.01 -1.41
N ASP A 575 4.34 -6.36 -1.61
CA ASP A 575 4.39 -5.15 -2.41
C ASP A 575 3.40 -5.45 -3.56
N PRO A 576 2.67 -4.51 -4.14
CA PRO A 576 2.51 -4.69 -5.56
C PRO A 576 3.95 -4.70 -6.17
N ASP A 577 4.84 -5.65 -5.83
CA ASP A 577 5.00 -6.84 -6.64
C ASP A 577 3.84 -6.75 -7.65
N PRO A 578 4.16 -6.21 -8.86
CA PRO A 578 3.85 -7.09 -9.98
C PRO A 578 4.12 -8.49 -9.45
N GLY A 579 3.29 -9.49 -9.62
CA GLY A 579 3.77 -10.81 -9.19
C GLY A 579 5.17 -11.09 -9.81
N PRO A 580 5.55 -12.32 -10.04
CA PRO A 580 6.25 -12.51 -11.30
C PRO A 580 5.33 -11.94 -12.41
N ASP A 581 5.56 -10.67 -12.83
CA ASP A 581 4.75 -9.82 -13.71
C ASP A 581 4.06 -10.75 -14.68
N SER A 582 2.77 -10.97 -14.52
CA SER A 582 2.17 -12.05 -15.28
C SER A 582 2.08 -11.56 -16.73
N VAL A 583 3.08 -11.86 -17.53
CA VAL A 583 3.12 -11.47 -18.93
C VAL A 583 2.17 -12.39 -19.66
N GLN A 584 1.11 -11.82 -20.23
CA GLN A 584 0.13 -12.61 -20.91
C GLN A 584 0.76 -13.31 -22.13
N ALA A 585 0.57 -14.62 -22.25
CA ALA A 585 0.99 -15.34 -23.43
C ALA A 585 0.24 -14.82 -24.67
N ILE A 586 0.97 -14.30 -25.66
CA ILE A 586 0.43 -14.05 -27.01
C ILE A 586 0.32 -15.34 -27.83
N PHE A 587 1.01 -16.39 -27.39
CA PHE A 587 0.87 -17.75 -27.89
C PHE A 587 1.20 -18.75 -26.79
N PHE A 588 0.36 -19.76 -26.64
CA PHE A 588 0.58 -20.87 -25.72
C PHE A 588 0.17 -22.17 -26.41
N ASP A 589 1.02 -23.19 -26.33
CA ASP A 589 0.75 -24.54 -26.82
C ASP A 589 1.21 -25.54 -25.76
N ASP A 590 0.25 -26.21 -25.13
CA ASP A 590 0.45 -27.32 -24.20
C ASP A 590 0.52 -28.67 -24.92
N PHE A 591 0.58 -28.66 -26.25
CA PHE A 591 0.57 -29.85 -27.09
C PHE A 591 -0.57 -30.83 -26.73
N ALA A 592 -1.75 -30.33 -26.34
CA ALA A 592 -2.89 -31.17 -26.02
C ALA A 592 -3.44 -31.96 -27.22
N THR A 593 -3.11 -31.55 -28.45
CA THR A 593 -3.57 -32.25 -29.67
C THR A 593 -2.49 -32.32 -30.75
N ALA A 594 -2.49 -33.39 -31.55
CA ALA A 594 -1.64 -33.50 -32.75
C ALA A 594 -1.83 -32.35 -33.77
N GLY A 595 -2.94 -31.61 -33.71
CA GLY A 595 -3.16 -30.41 -34.52
C GLY A 595 -2.17 -29.28 -34.21
N SER A 596 -1.62 -29.22 -32.99
CA SER A 596 -0.64 -28.22 -32.55
C SER A 596 0.58 -28.13 -33.45
N LEU A 597 1.01 -29.25 -34.06
CA LEU A 597 2.15 -29.27 -34.98
C LEU A 597 1.98 -28.34 -36.20
N ALA A 598 0.74 -28.03 -36.60
CA ALA A 598 0.49 -27.11 -37.70
C ALA A 598 0.89 -25.65 -37.36
N ASN A 599 1.09 -25.34 -36.08
CA ASN A 599 1.53 -24.02 -35.63
C ASN A 599 3.04 -23.79 -35.84
N TYR A 600 3.81 -24.83 -36.18
CA TYR A 600 5.26 -24.78 -36.27
C TYR A 600 5.76 -25.02 -37.69
N THR A 601 6.86 -24.38 -38.03
CA THR A 601 7.66 -24.67 -39.23
C THR A 601 8.77 -25.63 -38.86
N ASP A 602 8.74 -26.83 -39.42
CA ASP A 602 9.86 -27.76 -39.34
C ASP A 602 10.90 -27.40 -40.42
N ALA A 603 11.94 -26.69 -40.01
CA ALA A 603 12.97 -26.22 -40.92
C ALA A 603 13.84 -27.38 -41.47
N PHE A 604 13.90 -28.51 -40.76
CA PHE A 604 14.80 -29.63 -41.06
C PHE A 604 14.15 -31.00 -40.80
N PRO A 605 13.10 -31.40 -41.54
CA PRO A 605 12.35 -32.64 -41.25
C PRO A 605 13.17 -33.93 -41.34
N GLY A 606 14.36 -33.89 -41.96
CA GLY A 606 15.29 -35.02 -42.00
C GLY A 606 16.21 -35.14 -40.78
N SER A 607 16.16 -34.22 -39.82
CA SER A 607 17.04 -34.22 -38.64
C SER A 607 16.50 -34.95 -37.44
N HIS A 608 15.24 -35.38 -37.47
CA HIS A 608 14.59 -36.12 -36.40
C HIS A 608 13.85 -37.37 -36.92
N GLN A 609 13.40 -38.19 -35.98
CA GLN A 609 12.52 -39.34 -36.17
C GLN A 609 11.40 -39.27 -35.15
N GLY A 610 10.22 -39.75 -35.53
CA GLY A 610 9.12 -39.95 -34.59
C GLY A 610 8.51 -38.65 -34.02
N LEU A 611 8.66 -37.51 -34.71
CA LEU A 611 7.97 -36.28 -34.34
C LEU A 611 6.46 -36.51 -34.22
N SER A 612 5.95 -36.39 -33.02
CA SER A 612 4.57 -36.69 -32.68
C SER A 612 4.14 -35.94 -31.42
N VAL A 613 2.84 -35.70 -31.29
CA VAL A 613 2.24 -35.20 -30.06
C VAL A 613 1.54 -36.38 -29.38
N ASP A 614 1.79 -36.56 -28.09
CA ASP A 614 1.04 -37.50 -27.26
C ASP A 614 -0.10 -36.76 -26.57
N ASP A 615 -1.27 -36.78 -27.22
CA ASP A 615 -2.53 -36.19 -26.76
C ASP A 615 -2.96 -36.67 -25.34
N THR A 616 -2.41 -37.79 -24.85
CA THR A 616 -2.70 -38.30 -23.50
C THR A 616 -1.94 -37.52 -22.43
N THR A 617 -0.70 -37.16 -22.74
CA THR A 617 0.20 -36.47 -21.80
C THR A 617 0.26 -34.97 -22.04
N GLY A 618 -0.22 -34.48 -23.18
CA GLY A 618 -0.01 -33.10 -23.60
C GLY A 618 1.46 -32.81 -23.84
N THR A 619 2.15 -33.66 -24.62
CA THR A 619 3.58 -33.47 -24.86
C THR A 619 3.97 -33.67 -26.32
N LEU A 620 4.91 -32.86 -26.79
CA LEU A 620 5.60 -33.04 -28.06
C LEU A 620 6.81 -33.97 -27.87
N ASN A 621 6.93 -35.01 -28.69
CA ASN A 621 7.98 -36.02 -28.60
C ASN A 621 8.71 -36.19 -29.94
N TYR A 622 10.03 -36.25 -29.92
CA TYR A 622 10.85 -36.66 -31.08
C TYR A 622 12.22 -37.19 -30.67
N VAL A 623 12.88 -37.91 -31.59
CA VAL A 623 14.27 -38.36 -31.44
C VAL A 623 15.13 -37.68 -32.49
N GLN A 624 16.12 -36.92 -32.05
CA GLN A 624 17.07 -36.21 -32.90
C GLN A 624 18.12 -37.19 -33.46
N ASN A 625 18.31 -37.19 -34.78
CA ASN A 625 19.33 -38.02 -35.45
C ASN A 625 20.75 -37.62 -35.02
N ALA A 626 21.60 -38.61 -34.76
CA ALA A 626 23.01 -38.42 -34.41
C ALA A 626 23.83 -37.73 -35.53
N ASN A 627 24.92 -37.07 -35.12
CA ASN A 627 25.83 -36.29 -35.97
C ASN A 627 25.22 -35.02 -36.58
N LEU A 628 24.17 -34.47 -35.97
CA LEU A 628 23.58 -33.21 -36.34
C LEU A 628 23.72 -32.22 -35.18
N SER A 629 24.12 -30.99 -35.50
CA SER A 629 24.47 -30.02 -34.46
C SER A 629 24.35 -28.58 -34.92
N TRP A 630 23.86 -27.74 -34.02
CA TRP A 630 24.03 -26.28 -34.07
C TRP A 630 25.44 -25.91 -33.60
N TYR A 631 26.43 -26.05 -34.48
CA TYR A 631 27.82 -25.68 -34.23
C TYR A 631 28.60 -25.57 -35.56
N ALA A 632 29.42 -24.53 -35.72
CA ALA A 632 30.30 -24.35 -36.88
C ALA A 632 29.60 -24.47 -38.26
N GLY A 633 28.44 -23.82 -38.40
CA GLY A 633 27.62 -23.86 -39.63
C GLY A 633 26.81 -25.15 -39.83
N GLY A 634 26.85 -26.08 -38.87
CA GLY A 634 25.94 -27.22 -38.83
C GLY A 634 24.50 -26.80 -38.53
N THR A 635 23.55 -27.65 -38.94
CA THR A 635 22.13 -27.50 -38.64
C THR A 635 21.60 -28.78 -37.99
N SER A 636 20.50 -28.65 -37.27
CA SER A 636 19.89 -29.72 -36.48
C SER A 636 18.37 -29.52 -36.41
N THR A 637 17.66 -30.31 -35.60
CA THR A 637 16.20 -30.15 -35.47
C THR A 637 15.85 -28.76 -34.99
N PHE A 638 14.85 -28.16 -35.65
CA PHE A 638 14.33 -26.85 -35.31
C PHE A 638 12.88 -26.72 -35.75
N LEU A 639 11.99 -26.70 -34.75
CA LEU A 639 10.55 -26.48 -34.91
C LEU A 639 10.27 -25.05 -34.49
N SER A 640 10.03 -24.18 -35.45
CA SER A 640 10.10 -22.73 -35.23
C SER A 640 8.85 -21.98 -35.63
N ARG A 641 8.78 -20.74 -35.13
CA ARG A 641 7.83 -19.72 -35.54
C ARG A 641 8.56 -18.39 -35.68
N SER A 642 8.07 -17.54 -36.57
CA SER A 642 8.56 -16.16 -36.67
C SER A 642 7.97 -15.33 -35.54
N VAL A 643 8.82 -14.60 -34.81
CA VAL A 643 8.44 -13.60 -33.80
C VAL A 643 9.23 -12.32 -34.08
N ALA A 644 8.64 -11.15 -33.82
CA ALA A 644 9.27 -9.86 -34.08
C ALA A 644 9.22 -8.96 -32.84
N GLY A 645 10.20 -8.06 -32.72
CA GLY A 645 10.30 -7.11 -31.61
C GLY A 645 10.77 -7.76 -30.30
N ASN A 646 10.29 -7.22 -29.18
CA ASN A 646 10.52 -7.76 -27.86
C ASN A 646 9.73 -9.07 -27.67
N PHE A 647 10.33 -10.07 -27.03
CA PHE A 647 9.62 -11.32 -26.71
C PHE A 647 10.24 -12.05 -25.52
N ILE A 648 9.42 -12.88 -24.88
CA ILE A 648 9.83 -13.96 -23.99
C ILE A 648 9.36 -15.24 -24.63
N VAL A 649 10.24 -16.23 -24.75
CA VAL A 649 9.85 -17.60 -25.14
C VAL A 649 10.27 -18.56 -24.06
N GLU A 650 9.35 -19.44 -23.69
CA GLU A 650 9.54 -20.48 -22.69
C GLU A 650 9.18 -21.84 -23.27
N ALA A 651 9.91 -22.88 -22.87
CA ALA A 651 9.50 -24.25 -23.05
C ALA A 651 9.88 -25.12 -21.84
N GLU A 652 8.98 -26.01 -21.43
CA GLU A 652 9.28 -27.10 -20.50
C GLU A 652 9.88 -28.28 -21.28
N ILE A 653 11.13 -28.62 -21.00
CA ILE A 653 11.91 -29.59 -21.79
C ILE A 653 12.39 -30.72 -20.88
N LEU A 654 12.30 -31.95 -21.40
CA LEU A 654 12.95 -33.14 -20.87
C LEU A 654 13.86 -33.74 -21.96
N THR A 655 15.11 -33.99 -21.61
CA THR A 655 16.07 -34.73 -22.44
C THR A 655 16.33 -36.11 -21.85
N HIS A 656 16.29 -37.14 -22.70
CA HIS A 656 16.41 -38.53 -22.28
C HIS A 656 17.10 -39.40 -23.33
N ALA A 657 17.44 -40.63 -22.96
CA ALA A 657 18.02 -41.61 -23.87
C ALA A 657 16.97 -42.09 -24.90
N PRO A 658 17.36 -42.35 -26.16
CA PRO A 658 16.43 -42.81 -27.19
C PRO A 658 15.72 -44.11 -26.78
N GLY A 659 14.39 -44.09 -26.79
CA GLY A 659 13.54 -45.24 -26.48
C GLY A 659 13.34 -45.54 -24.99
N ASP A 660 13.91 -44.73 -24.08
CA ASP A 660 13.71 -44.84 -22.64
C ASP A 660 13.64 -43.43 -22.01
N ILE A 661 12.44 -43.00 -21.64
CA ILE A 661 12.17 -41.65 -21.11
C ILE A 661 12.75 -41.43 -19.71
N GLU A 662 12.98 -42.52 -18.96
CA GLU A 662 13.52 -42.47 -17.59
C GLU A 662 15.06 -42.52 -17.59
N ALA A 663 15.67 -42.91 -18.71
CA ALA A 663 17.12 -42.98 -18.81
C ALA A 663 17.72 -41.63 -19.22
N LEU A 664 18.72 -41.19 -18.47
CA LEU A 664 19.46 -39.96 -18.75
C LEU A 664 20.22 -40.04 -20.08
N PRO A 665 20.38 -38.93 -20.82
CA PRO A 665 21.29 -38.89 -21.96
C PRO A 665 22.72 -39.11 -21.46
N THR A 666 23.45 -40.06 -22.06
CA THR A 666 24.79 -40.48 -21.57
C THR A 666 25.95 -40.00 -22.43
N ASP A 667 25.72 -39.73 -23.72
CA ASP A 667 26.73 -39.16 -24.61
C ASP A 667 26.79 -37.64 -24.47
N ILE A 668 27.99 -37.07 -24.55
CA ILE A 668 28.17 -35.61 -24.52
C ILE A 668 27.57 -34.94 -25.76
N PHE A 669 27.15 -33.68 -25.62
CA PHE A 669 26.46 -32.90 -26.65
C PHE A 669 25.11 -33.49 -27.06
N ARG A 670 24.33 -33.97 -26.09
CA ARG A 670 22.94 -34.43 -26.24
C ARG A 670 22.05 -33.49 -25.44
N VAL A 671 21.70 -32.37 -26.06
CA VAL A 671 20.97 -31.28 -25.41
C VAL A 671 19.77 -30.83 -26.24
N ALA A 672 18.75 -30.29 -25.58
CA ALA A 672 17.60 -29.66 -26.20
C ALA A 672 17.26 -28.34 -25.47
N GLY A 673 16.63 -27.41 -26.19
CA GLY A 673 16.46 -26.05 -25.72
C GLY A 673 15.63 -25.17 -26.66
N LEU A 674 15.76 -23.86 -26.48
CA LEU A 674 15.15 -22.84 -27.34
C LEU A 674 16.21 -22.22 -28.24
N LEU A 675 15.93 -22.05 -29.52
CA LEU A 675 16.84 -21.41 -30.47
C LEU A 675 16.18 -20.18 -31.09
N ALA A 676 16.84 -19.02 -31.00
CA ALA A 676 16.50 -17.83 -31.79
C ALA A 676 17.49 -17.68 -32.94
N ARG A 677 17.00 -17.54 -34.16
CA ARG A 677 17.80 -17.47 -35.39
C ARG A 677 17.40 -16.28 -36.25
N SER A 678 18.40 -15.54 -36.72
CA SER A 678 18.20 -14.47 -37.70
C SER A 678 17.62 -15.02 -39.00
N GLN A 679 16.59 -14.37 -39.52
CA GLN A 679 16.05 -14.69 -40.85
C GLN A 679 16.88 -14.07 -41.98
N SER A 680 17.66 -13.03 -41.68
CA SER A 680 18.37 -12.22 -42.67
C SER A 680 19.84 -12.62 -42.82
N VAL A 681 20.44 -13.19 -41.77
CA VAL A 681 21.84 -13.61 -41.75
C VAL A 681 21.91 -15.09 -41.36
N GLY A 682 22.28 -15.93 -42.32
CA GLY A 682 22.02 -17.38 -42.28
C GLY A 682 22.63 -18.17 -41.12
N ASP A 683 23.59 -17.59 -40.39
CA ASP A 683 24.38 -18.27 -39.35
C ASP A 683 24.31 -17.58 -37.97
N ASP A 684 23.45 -16.59 -37.77
CA ASP A 684 23.37 -15.86 -36.50
C ASP A 684 22.24 -16.40 -35.62
N TRP A 685 22.62 -16.97 -34.47
CA TRP A 685 21.66 -17.58 -33.54
C TRP A 685 22.15 -17.64 -32.08
N LEU A 686 21.21 -17.88 -31.18
CA LEU A 686 21.38 -18.09 -29.73
C LEU A 686 20.62 -19.36 -29.33
N PHE A 687 21.22 -20.21 -28.49
CA PHE A 687 20.67 -21.52 -28.12
C PHE A 687 20.98 -21.88 -26.66
N PRO A 688 20.18 -21.41 -25.68
CA PRO A 688 20.15 -22.01 -24.34
C PRO A 688 19.54 -23.40 -24.36
N ALA A 689 20.19 -24.36 -23.69
CA ALA A 689 19.80 -25.77 -23.73
C ALA A 689 20.15 -26.51 -22.44
N ILE A 690 19.48 -27.63 -22.19
CA ILE A 690 19.71 -28.56 -21.08
C ILE A 690 19.95 -29.98 -21.60
N GLY A 691 20.61 -30.83 -20.81
CA GLY A 691 20.90 -32.23 -21.15
C GLY A 691 22.35 -32.63 -20.91
N ALA A 692 22.88 -33.59 -21.65
CA ALA A 692 24.28 -34.01 -21.53
C ALA A 692 25.21 -33.09 -22.35
N SER A 693 25.83 -32.13 -21.68
CA SER A 693 26.79 -31.17 -22.25
C SER A 693 28.18 -31.80 -22.47
N GLN A 694 29.16 -30.98 -22.87
CA GLN A 694 30.57 -31.39 -22.98
C GLN A 694 31.17 -31.90 -21.65
N THR A 695 30.71 -31.36 -20.53
CA THR A 695 31.32 -31.56 -19.20
C THR A 695 30.46 -32.40 -18.26
N GLY A 696 29.30 -32.87 -18.71
CA GLY A 696 28.36 -33.71 -17.95
C GLY A 696 26.91 -33.29 -18.18
N LEU A 697 25.99 -33.80 -17.37
CA LEU A 697 24.60 -33.33 -17.37
C LEU A 697 24.53 -31.89 -16.84
N GLY A 698 23.80 -31.01 -17.51
CA GLY A 698 23.64 -29.63 -17.12
C GLY A 698 23.03 -28.71 -18.16
N ALA A 699 22.86 -27.45 -17.77
CA ALA A 699 22.48 -26.35 -18.66
C ALA A 699 23.72 -25.77 -19.38
N GLN A 700 23.55 -25.38 -20.63
CA GLN A 700 24.58 -24.74 -21.45
C GLN A 700 23.97 -23.66 -22.34
N THR A 701 24.80 -22.73 -22.80
CA THR A 701 24.44 -21.79 -23.86
C THR A 701 25.38 -21.92 -25.04
N LEU A 702 24.82 -21.76 -26.24
CA LEU A 702 25.59 -21.57 -27.45
C LEU A 702 25.14 -20.28 -28.12
N ASN A 703 26.06 -19.56 -28.73
CA ASN A 703 25.72 -18.52 -29.69
C ASN A 703 26.57 -18.70 -30.95
N THR A 704 26.11 -18.14 -32.05
CA THR A 704 26.93 -17.93 -33.24
C THR A 704 26.80 -16.48 -33.67
N ASP A 705 27.94 -15.83 -33.86
CA ASP A 705 28.07 -14.45 -34.36
C ASP A 705 28.93 -14.48 -35.63
N ASN A 706 28.32 -14.11 -36.75
CA ASN A 706 28.90 -14.13 -38.09
C ASN A 706 29.55 -15.49 -38.43
N GLY A 707 28.87 -16.59 -38.08
CA GLY A 707 29.32 -17.96 -38.32
C GLY A 707 30.36 -18.50 -37.32
N THR A 708 30.80 -17.70 -36.34
CA THR A 708 31.69 -18.15 -35.25
C THR A 708 30.87 -18.61 -34.05
N SER A 709 30.93 -19.89 -33.71
CA SER A 709 30.19 -20.45 -32.57
C SER A 709 30.97 -20.37 -31.25
N TYR A 710 30.32 -19.90 -30.20
CA TYR A 710 30.85 -19.89 -28.84
C TYR A 710 29.97 -20.79 -27.95
N LEU A 711 30.61 -21.61 -27.12
CA LEU A 711 29.96 -22.55 -26.21
C LEU A 711 30.29 -22.16 -24.75
N ASN A 712 29.28 -22.20 -23.89
CA ASN A 712 29.42 -22.09 -22.45
C ASN A 712 28.84 -23.36 -21.77
N PRO A 713 29.67 -24.37 -21.46
CA PRO A 713 29.18 -25.67 -20.97
C PRO A 713 28.97 -25.71 -19.45
N ASN A 714 27.97 -26.45 -18.98
CA ASN A 714 27.66 -26.72 -17.55
C ASN A 714 27.62 -25.48 -16.66
N LEU A 715 26.79 -24.51 -17.04
CA LEU A 715 26.49 -23.37 -16.17
C LEU A 715 25.81 -23.81 -14.87
N ILE A 716 24.97 -24.85 -14.96
CA ILE A 716 24.29 -25.48 -13.83
C ILE A 716 24.37 -27.00 -14.03
N ALA A 717 24.94 -27.72 -13.07
CA ALA A 717 25.14 -29.17 -13.17
C ALA A 717 23.87 -29.95 -12.85
N GLY A 718 23.71 -31.13 -13.47
CA GLY A 718 22.63 -32.09 -13.18
C GLY A 718 21.28 -31.79 -13.85
N VAL A 719 21.19 -30.74 -14.66
CA VAL A 719 19.92 -30.33 -15.32
C VAL A 719 19.72 -31.06 -16.65
N TYR A 720 18.68 -31.89 -16.72
CA TYR A 720 18.22 -32.58 -17.93
C TYR A 720 16.71 -32.46 -18.16
N GLN A 721 16.00 -31.92 -17.16
CA GLN A 721 14.59 -31.55 -17.17
C GLN A 721 14.45 -30.15 -16.55
N GLY A 722 13.58 -29.32 -17.10
CA GLY A 722 13.26 -28.01 -16.55
C GLY A 722 12.62 -27.09 -17.58
N ARG A 723 12.33 -25.86 -17.18
CA ARG A 723 11.89 -24.80 -18.09
C ARG A 723 13.08 -24.02 -18.59
N VAL A 724 13.18 -23.84 -19.90
CA VAL A 724 14.20 -23.02 -20.55
C VAL A 724 13.52 -21.79 -21.10
N ARG A 725 14.12 -20.62 -20.87
CA ARG A 725 13.59 -19.34 -21.33
C ARG A 725 14.63 -18.53 -22.10
N LEU A 726 14.17 -17.85 -23.14
CA LEU A 726 14.93 -16.89 -23.92
C LEU A 726 14.11 -15.60 -24.05
N CYS A 727 14.66 -14.50 -23.57
CA CYS A 727 14.04 -13.19 -23.59
C CYS A 727 14.83 -12.23 -24.48
N ARG A 728 14.12 -11.32 -25.15
CA ARG A 728 14.67 -10.24 -25.95
C ARG A 728 13.99 -8.92 -25.62
N VAL A 729 14.79 -7.90 -25.30
CA VAL A 729 14.36 -6.51 -25.12
C VAL A 729 15.28 -5.61 -25.94
N GLY A 730 14.73 -5.01 -27.00
CA GLY A 730 15.53 -4.31 -28.02
C GLY A 730 16.53 -5.25 -28.70
N ASP A 731 17.82 -4.94 -28.57
CA ASP A 731 18.91 -5.77 -29.12
C ASP A 731 19.50 -6.74 -28.10
N ALA A 732 19.11 -6.66 -26.83
CA ALA A 732 19.66 -7.50 -25.77
C ALA A 732 18.88 -8.80 -25.63
N PHE A 733 19.60 -9.91 -25.52
CA PHE A 733 19.05 -11.22 -25.22
C PHE A 733 19.50 -11.71 -23.84
N SER A 734 18.60 -12.35 -23.11
CA SER A 734 18.90 -13.03 -21.84
C SER A 734 18.29 -14.43 -21.86
N ALA A 735 18.97 -15.37 -21.21
CA ALA A 735 18.53 -16.76 -21.14
C ALA A 735 18.50 -17.22 -19.69
N TYR A 736 17.54 -18.09 -19.39
CA TYR A 736 17.31 -18.58 -18.04
C TYR A 736 16.90 -20.05 -18.05
N VAL A 737 17.09 -20.72 -16.92
CA VAL A 737 16.55 -22.05 -16.66
C VAL A 737 15.96 -22.11 -15.26
N SER A 738 14.86 -22.84 -15.12
CA SER A 738 14.24 -23.17 -13.83
C SER A 738 14.05 -24.68 -13.72
N THR A 739 14.41 -25.25 -12.57
CA THR A 739 14.25 -26.68 -12.26
C THR A 739 13.05 -26.98 -11.36
N ASP A 740 12.31 -25.95 -10.96
CA ASP A 740 11.27 -25.98 -9.94
C ASP A 740 9.93 -25.45 -10.48
N SER A 741 9.62 -25.80 -11.73
CA SER A 741 8.34 -25.46 -12.38
C SER A 741 8.18 -23.97 -12.73
N GLY A 742 9.27 -23.22 -12.90
CA GLY A 742 9.24 -21.82 -13.31
C GLY A 742 9.22 -20.80 -12.17
N GLN A 743 9.42 -21.24 -10.93
CA GLN A 743 9.38 -20.37 -9.75
C GLN A 743 10.73 -19.68 -9.51
N ASN A 744 11.85 -20.39 -9.67
CA ASN A 744 13.19 -19.83 -9.52
C ASN A 744 14.00 -19.88 -10.82
N TRP A 745 14.17 -18.73 -11.45
CA TRP A 745 14.94 -18.58 -12.69
C TRP A 745 16.43 -18.34 -12.41
N GLN A 746 17.28 -19.18 -12.97
CA GLN A 746 18.73 -19.03 -12.93
C GLN A 746 19.24 -18.53 -14.28
N ALA A 747 19.95 -17.40 -14.28
CA ALA A 747 20.51 -16.81 -15.50
C ALA A 747 21.58 -17.70 -16.14
N LEU A 748 21.52 -17.83 -17.46
CA LEU A 748 22.44 -18.58 -18.29
C LEU A 748 23.27 -17.61 -19.16
N PRO A 749 24.47 -17.20 -18.72
CA PRO A 749 25.27 -16.25 -19.51
C PRO A 749 25.72 -16.86 -20.84
N PHE A 750 25.58 -16.08 -21.92
CA PHE A 750 26.19 -16.41 -23.22
C PHE A 750 27.69 -16.09 -23.19
N ASN A 751 28.48 -16.93 -23.86
CA ASN A 751 29.89 -16.64 -24.11
C ASN A 751 29.98 -15.74 -25.37
N GLY A 752 30.35 -14.47 -25.23
CA GLY A 752 30.27 -13.46 -26.29
C GLY A 752 29.20 -12.41 -26.01
N SER A 753 28.88 -11.56 -27.00
CA SER A 753 27.86 -10.51 -26.83
C SER A 753 26.46 -11.10 -26.80
N ALA A 754 25.72 -10.83 -25.72
CA ALA A 754 24.28 -11.08 -25.65
C ALA A 754 23.46 -9.96 -26.33
N ILE A 755 24.12 -8.86 -26.71
CA ILE A 755 23.56 -7.80 -27.57
C ILE A 755 23.77 -8.21 -29.02
N ARG A 756 22.66 -8.41 -29.75
CA ARG A 756 22.60 -9.02 -31.09
C ARG A 756 21.79 -8.16 -32.07
N SER A 757 22.26 -6.94 -32.31
CA SER A 757 21.69 -6.03 -33.31
C SER A 757 21.77 -6.57 -34.75
N ASP A 758 22.61 -7.58 -34.98
CA ASP A 758 22.74 -8.34 -36.23
C ASP A 758 21.56 -9.28 -36.52
N MET A 759 20.79 -9.68 -35.50
CA MET A 759 19.70 -10.65 -35.68
C MET A 759 18.43 -10.06 -36.31
N GLY A 760 18.37 -8.73 -36.48
CA GLY A 760 17.21 -8.02 -37.05
C GLY A 760 16.00 -8.01 -36.11
N GLU A 761 14.92 -7.33 -36.50
CA GLU A 761 13.70 -7.21 -35.67
C GLU A 761 12.91 -8.52 -35.60
N ALA A 762 12.85 -9.29 -36.70
CA ALA A 762 12.17 -10.58 -36.78
C ALA A 762 13.17 -11.75 -36.77
N VAL A 763 12.90 -12.73 -35.93
CA VAL A 763 13.70 -13.96 -35.78
C VAL A 763 12.81 -15.19 -35.85
N ASP A 764 13.36 -16.30 -36.30
CA ASP A 764 12.75 -17.60 -36.09
C ASP A 764 13.11 -18.07 -34.68
N ILE A 765 12.10 -18.37 -33.86
CA ILE A 765 12.27 -18.88 -32.50
C ILE A 765 11.52 -20.19 -32.32
N GLY A 766 12.10 -21.13 -31.60
CA GLY A 766 11.53 -22.47 -31.51
C GLY A 766 12.33 -23.48 -30.73
N ILE A 767 11.81 -24.71 -30.72
CA ILE A 767 12.42 -25.86 -30.05
C ILE A 767 13.53 -26.40 -30.94
N ALA A 768 14.72 -26.55 -30.37
CA ALA A 768 15.88 -27.10 -31.07
C ALA A 768 16.60 -28.15 -30.21
N SER A 769 17.34 -29.04 -30.86
CA SER A 769 18.19 -30.02 -30.18
C SER A 769 19.49 -30.28 -30.94
N ASN A 770 20.45 -30.87 -30.24
CA ASN A 770 21.81 -31.09 -30.72
C ASN A 770 22.27 -32.49 -30.31
N ALA A 771 22.85 -33.23 -31.26
CA ALA A 771 23.41 -34.57 -31.09
C ALA A 771 24.77 -34.68 -31.81
N TYR A 772 25.74 -33.86 -31.38
CA TYR A 772 27.06 -33.75 -32.01
C TYR A 772 27.98 -34.96 -31.71
N LEU A 773 28.85 -35.33 -32.66
CA LEU A 773 29.72 -36.51 -32.67
C LEU A 773 29.00 -37.86 -32.84
N ALA A 774 29.75 -38.83 -33.39
CA ALA A 774 29.27 -40.20 -33.60
C ALA A 774 28.97 -40.84 -32.24
N GLY A 775 27.68 -41.05 -31.98
CA GLY A 775 27.15 -41.56 -30.72
C GLY A 775 25.65 -41.89 -30.86
N SER A 776 24.96 -42.05 -29.74
CA SER A 776 23.51 -42.26 -29.67
C SER A 776 22.71 -41.03 -30.13
N ASP A 777 21.43 -41.20 -30.43
CA ASP A 777 20.49 -40.10 -30.66
C ASP A 777 20.15 -39.39 -29.32
N VAL A 778 19.38 -38.29 -29.33
CA VAL A 778 18.78 -37.71 -28.10
C VAL A 778 17.25 -37.73 -28.21
N GLY A 779 16.59 -38.25 -27.17
CA GLY A 779 15.14 -38.14 -27.02
C GLY A 779 14.77 -36.80 -26.41
N VAL A 780 13.77 -36.15 -26.97
CA VAL A 780 13.27 -34.85 -26.53
C VAL A 780 11.77 -34.93 -26.31
N GLN A 781 11.35 -34.51 -25.12
CA GLN A 781 9.94 -34.28 -24.78
C GLN A 781 9.76 -32.81 -24.39
N VAL A 782 8.66 -32.19 -24.84
CA VAL A 782 8.31 -30.81 -24.51
C VAL A 782 6.89 -30.77 -23.95
N GLY A 783 6.74 -30.24 -22.73
CA GLY A 783 5.46 -30.11 -22.02
C GLY A 783 4.63 -28.94 -22.54
N HIS A 784 5.24 -27.77 -22.70
CA HIS A 784 4.60 -26.61 -23.30
C HIS A 784 5.59 -25.73 -24.06
N PHE A 785 5.04 -24.84 -24.89
CA PHE A 785 5.76 -23.75 -25.53
C PHE A 785 4.92 -22.47 -25.44
N ALA A 786 5.52 -21.41 -24.89
CA ALA A 786 4.84 -20.13 -24.69
C ALA A 786 5.65 -18.97 -25.30
N VAL A 787 4.94 -17.97 -25.81
CA VAL A 787 5.49 -16.69 -26.26
C VAL A 787 4.71 -15.56 -25.60
N ALA A 788 5.40 -14.63 -24.97
CA ALA A 788 4.87 -13.40 -24.41
C ALA A 788 5.68 -12.19 -24.91
N VAL A 789 5.20 -10.96 -24.64
CA VAL A 789 5.89 -9.72 -25.02
C VAL A 789 6.30 -8.98 -23.74
N PRO A 790 7.60 -8.87 -23.45
CA PRO A 790 8.09 -8.07 -22.34
C PRO A 790 8.04 -6.59 -22.70
N THR A 791 7.64 -5.79 -21.73
CA THR A 791 7.78 -4.34 -21.71
C THR A 791 9.22 -3.93 -21.39
N ASP A 792 9.88 -4.64 -20.47
CA ASP A 792 11.27 -4.42 -20.10
C ASP A 792 12.05 -5.72 -19.74
N VAL A 793 13.23 -5.57 -19.13
CA VAL A 793 14.11 -6.70 -18.80
C VAL A 793 13.67 -7.45 -17.54
N GLN A 794 12.95 -6.80 -16.62
CA GLN A 794 12.43 -7.44 -15.40
C GLN A 794 11.36 -8.48 -15.76
N ASP A 795 10.55 -8.21 -16.78
CA ASP A 795 9.58 -9.16 -17.35
C ASP A 795 10.20 -10.50 -17.78
N CYS A 796 11.50 -10.52 -18.09
CA CYS A 796 12.16 -11.74 -18.57
C CYS A 796 12.16 -12.90 -17.57
N THR A 797 11.93 -12.65 -16.28
CA THR A 797 11.81 -13.68 -15.22
C THR A 797 10.39 -13.87 -14.71
N ALA A 798 9.43 -13.15 -15.29
CA ALA A 798 8.06 -13.06 -14.86
C ALA A 798 7.22 -14.30 -15.27
N ILE A 799 6.08 -14.59 -14.63
CA ILE A 799 5.31 -15.81 -14.96
C ILE A 799 4.58 -15.54 -16.26
N ILE A 800 4.67 -16.48 -17.21
CA ILE A 800 3.83 -16.39 -18.40
C ILE A 800 2.45 -16.94 -18.01
N ASP A 801 1.43 -16.08 -18.01
CA ASP A 801 0.05 -16.51 -17.74
C ASP A 801 -0.52 -17.20 -18.99
N ASN A 802 -0.97 -18.43 -18.78
CA ASN A 802 -1.52 -19.31 -19.81
C ASN A 802 -3.00 -19.00 -20.09
N ALA A 803 -3.61 -18.04 -19.36
CA ALA A 803 -4.93 -17.49 -19.66
C ALA A 803 -4.88 -16.68 -20.97
N VAL A 804 -4.81 -17.38 -22.09
CA VAL A 804 -5.28 -16.84 -23.37
C VAL A 804 -6.79 -16.69 -23.19
N SER A 805 -7.21 -15.54 -22.67
CA SER A 805 -8.62 -15.17 -22.56
C SER A 805 -9.25 -15.37 -23.94
N PRO A 806 -10.21 -16.31 -24.12
CA PRO A 806 -11.00 -16.32 -25.34
C PRO A 806 -11.63 -14.94 -25.45
N GLU A 807 -11.47 -14.26 -26.58
CA GLU A 807 -11.93 -12.87 -26.80
C GLU A 807 -13.19 -12.54 -25.99
N PRO A 808 -13.20 -11.47 -25.18
CA PRO A 808 -14.32 -11.19 -24.29
C PRO A 808 -15.57 -10.88 -25.13
N ASP A 809 -16.51 -11.82 -25.09
CA ASP A 809 -17.92 -11.54 -25.30
C ASP A 809 -18.36 -10.57 -24.17
N PRO A 810 -18.95 -9.40 -24.47
CA PRO A 810 -19.31 -8.40 -23.46
C PRO A 810 -20.53 -8.85 -22.66
N GLY A 811 -20.32 -9.82 -21.78
CA GLY A 811 -21.22 -10.18 -20.70
C GLY A 811 -20.88 -9.40 -19.42
N PRO A 812 -21.88 -9.12 -18.56
CA PRO A 812 -21.65 -8.43 -17.29
C PRO A 812 -20.69 -9.28 -16.43
N GLY A 813 -19.69 -8.62 -15.85
CA GLY A 813 -18.65 -9.26 -15.04
C GLY A 813 -19.22 -10.08 -13.87
N PRO A 814 -18.41 -11.02 -13.33
CA PRO A 814 -18.82 -11.82 -12.18
C PRO A 814 -19.12 -10.91 -10.99
N VAL A 815 -20.35 -10.98 -10.50
CA VAL A 815 -20.76 -10.31 -9.26
C VAL A 815 -20.07 -11.03 -8.10
N VAL A 816 -19.31 -10.30 -7.29
CA VAL A 816 -18.72 -10.81 -6.05
C VAL A 816 -19.82 -10.88 -5.00
N SER A 817 -20.17 -12.08 -4.54
CA SER A 817 -21.22 -12.33 -3.54
C SER A 817 -20.69 -13.05 -2.31
N LEU A 818 -21.31 -12.80 -1.15
CA LEU A 818 -20.95 -13.48 0.10
C LEU A 818 -21.65 -14.85 0.22
N ASN A 819 -20.92 -15.85 0.72
CA ASN A 819 -21.49 -17.18 1.01
C ASN A 819 -22.34 -17.17 2.30
N HIS A 820 -23.54 -17.76 2.24
CA HIS A 820 -24.41 -17.91 3.42
C HIS A 820 -23.84 -18.88 4.46
N VAL A 821 -23.90 -18.47 5.73
CA VAL A 821 -23.78 -19.34 6.90
C VAL A 821 -25.16 -19.84 7.34
N TYR A 822 -26.19 -19.01 7.16
CA TYR A 822 -27.58 -19.34 7.47
C TYR A 822 -28.53 -18.61 6.51
N ARG A 823 -29.59 -19.29 6.06
CA ARG A 823 -30.63 -18.69 5.23
C ARG A 823 -31.99 -19.33 5.53
N ASN A 824 -33.02 -18.50 5.62
CA ASN A 824 -34.40 -18.91 5.77
C ASN A 824 -35.29 -17.99 4.91
N ASP A 825 -35.90 -18.57 3.89
CA ASP A 825 -36.86 -17.93 2.98
C ASP A 825 -38.32 -18.19 3.41
N PHE A 826 -38.53 -18.81 4.57
CA PHE A 826 -39.85 -19.13 5.13
C PHE A 826 -40.76 -19.85 4.12
N ALA A 827 -40.21 -20.83 3.40
CA ALA A 827 -40.97 -21.64 2.45
C ALA A 827 -42.04 -22.52 3.13
N SER A 828 -41.87 -22.86 4.40
CA SER A 828 -42.79 -23.70 5.17
C SER A 828 -42.80 -23.39 6.68
N GLN A 829 -43.88 -23.78 7.37
CA GLN A 829 -43.94 -23.64 8.85
C GLN A 829 -42.81 -24.42 9.56
N ALA A 830 -42.25 -25.46 8.94
CA ALA A 830 -41.15 -26.23 9.51
C ALA A 830 -39.86 -25.43 9.62
N ASP A 831 -39.69 -24.37 8.82
CA ASP A 831 -38.48 -23.56 8.80
C ASP A 831 -38.30 -22.76 10.10
N LEU A 832 -39.40 -22.50 10.82
CA LEU A 832 -39.35 -21.89 12.16
C LEU A 832 -38.64 -22.77 13.19
N ALA A 833 -38.60 -24.09 12.99
CA ALA A 833 -37.90 -24.99 13.92
C ALA A 833 -36.38 -24.84 13.87
N THR A 834 -35.85 -24.10 12.89
CA THR A 834 -34.42 -23.78 12.78
C THR A 834 -34.01 -22.57 13.63
N LEU A 835 -34.98 -21.84 14.18
CA LEU A 835 -34.76 -20.69 15.06
C LEU A 835 -35.15 -21.05 16.50
N ALA A 836 -34.34 -20.60 17.45
CA ALA A 836 -34.66 -20.67 18.87
C ALA A 836 -35.63 -19.54 19.24
N ASP A 837 -36.77 -19.90 19.83
CA ASP A 837 -37.73 -18.93 20.36
C ASP A 837 -37.51 -18.73 21.86
N LEU A 838 -36.98 -17.57 22.21
CA LEU A 838 -36.62 -17.26 23.59
C LEU A 838 -37.81 -16.76 24.42
N ASN A 839 -38.84 -16.21 23.80
CA ASN A 839 -39.97 -15.56 24.50
C ASN A 839 -41.32 -15.81 23.79
N PRO A 840 -41.80 -17.07 23.71
CA PRO A 840 -43.03 -17.43 22.99
C PRO A 840 -44.29 -16.77 23.55
N ALA A 841 -44.27 -16.31 24.80
CA ALA A 841 -45.41 -15.65 25.44
C ALA A 841 -45.59 -14.18 24.98
N SER A 842 -44.64 -13.62 24.24
CA SER A 842 -44.62 -12.22 23.85
C SER A 842 -45.31 -11.95 22.51
N TYR A 843 -45.73 -12.96 21.75
CA TYR A 843 -46.46 -12.77 20.48
C TYR A 843 -47.83 -13.46 20.48
N ALA A 844 -48.76 -12.93 19.67
CA ALA A 844 -50.11 -13.46 19.53
C ALA A 844 -50.19 -14.52 18.43
N ASN A 845 -49.39 -14.34 17.38
CA ASN A 845 -49.39 -15.19 16.20
C ASN A 845 -48.00 -15.22 15.56
N LEU A 846 -47.59 -16.41 15.12
CA LEU A 846 -46.36 -16.65 14.38
C LEU A 846 -46.64 -17.74 13.34
N VAL A 847 -46.91 -17.32 12.10
CA VAL A 847 -47.41 -18.20 11.03
C VAL A 847 -46.64 -17.91 9.75
N VAL A 848 -46.20 -18.97 9.07
CA VAL A 848 -45.66 -18.90 7.72
C VAL A 848 -46.80 -19.03 6.72
N ASP A 849 -46.98 -18.02 5.87
CA ASP A 849 -47.82 -18.15 4.68
C ASP A 849 -46.98 -18.81 3.57
N GLU A 850 -47.15 -20.12 3.41
CA GLU A 850 -46.40 -20.92 2.43
C GLU A 850 -46.66 -20.49 0.97
N ALA A 851 -47.75 -19.76 0.71
CA ALA A 851 -48.07 -19.29 -0.65
C ALA A 851 -47.24 -18.06 -1.03
N SER A 852 -46.98 -17.16 -0.08
CA SER A 852 -46.14 -15.98 -0.28
C SER A 852 -44.70 -16.16 0.20
N GLN A 853 -44.39 -17.27 0.88
CA GLN A 853 -43.09 -17.51 1.54
C GLN A 853 -42.75 -16.38 2.52
N THR A 854 -43.74 -16.02 3.34
CA THR A 854 -43.58 -14.92 4.29
C THR A 854 -43.94 -15.38 5.70
N LEU A 855 -43.05 -15.09 6.65
CA LEU A 855 -43.35 -15.20 8.07
C LEU A 855 -44.17 -13.99 8.52
N SER A 856 -45.39 -14.23 8.97
CA SER A 856 -46.25 -13.23 9.59
C SER A 856 -46.16 -13.31 11.12
N TYR A 857 -45.79 -12.20 11.75
CA TYR A 857 -45.43 -12.12 13.16
C TYR A 857 -46.19 -10.98 13.83
N VAL A 858 -47.11 -11.30 14.75
CA VAL A 858 -47.92 -10.33 15.50
C VAL A 858 -47.46 -10.22 16.95
N GLN A 859 -46.89 -9.06 17.32
CA GLN A 859 -46.32 -8.83 18.64
C GLN A 859 -47.36 -8.34 19.65
N LEU A 860 -47.45 -8.96 20.84
CA LEU A 860 -48.37 -8.50 21.90
C LEU A 860 -47.89 -7.18 22.51
N ALA A 861 -48.83 -6.28 22.80
CA ALA A 861 -48.57 -5.04 23.52
C ALA A 861 -47.89 -5.25 24.89
N ASP A 862 -47.18 -4.22 25.34
CA ASP A 862 -46.40 -4.15 26.59
C ASP A 862 -45.22 -5.12 26.69
N ASN A 863 -44.60 -5.44 25.54
CA ASN A 863 -43.35 -6.19 25.45
C ASN A 863 -42.33 -5.36 24.67
N ALA A 864 -41.18 -5.07 25.28
CA ALA A 864 -40.14 -4.29 24.61
C ALA A 864 -38.73 -4.66 25.12
N TRP A 865 -37.79 -4.69 24.20
CA TRP A 865 -36.35 -4.63 24.42
C TRP A 865 -35.99 -3.22 24.91
N TRP A 866 -35.82 -3.10 26.22
CA TRP A 866 -35.43 -1.85 26.90
C TRP A 866 -34.92 -2.20 28.31
N ALA A 867 -33.73 -1.76 28.70
CA ALA A 867 -33.16 -1.81 30.06
C ALA A 867 -33.76 -2.90 30.99
N GLY A 868 -33.43 -4.18 30.73
CA GLY A 868 -33.88 -5.34 31.52
C GLY A 868 -35.24 -5.94 31.14
N GLY A 869 -35.99 -5.27 30.26
CA GLY A 869 -37.15 -5.82 29.56
C GLY A 869 -36.72 -6.68 28.37
N THR A 870 -37.53 -7.70 28.07
CA THR A 870 -37.36 -8.56 26.90
C THR A 870 -38.65 -8.58 26.11
N SER A 871 -38.52 -8.85 24.81
CA SER A 871 -39.65 -9.05 23.91
C SER A 871 -39.42 -10.33 23.13
N ALA A 872 -40.29 -10.64 22.18
CA ALA A 872 -40.15 -11.82 21.37
C ALA A 872 -38.89 -11.75 20.49
N PHE A 873 -38.16 -12.87 20.38
CA PHE A 873 -36.89 -12.99 19.66
C PHE A 873 -36.69 -14.42 19.16
N LEU A 874 -36.60 -14.56 17.84
CA LEU A 874 -36.33 -15.81 17.12
C LEU A 874 -34.90 -15.76 16.62
N SER A 875 -34.01 -16.58 17.16
CA SER A 875 -32.57 -16.43 16.95
C SER A 875 -31.86 -17.71 16.53
N THR A 876 -30.66 -17.54 15.98
CA THR A 876 -29.66 -18.59 15.79
C THR A 876 -28.32 -18.14 16.35
N THR A 877 -27.43 -19.07 16.67
CA THR A 877 -26.10 -18.76 17.22
C THR A 877 -25.09 -18.57 16.11
N VAL A 878 -24.27 -17.51 16.21
CA VAL A 878 -23.20 -17.17 15.26
C VAL A 878 -21.89 -16.97 16.01
N ASN A 879 -20.79 -17.39 15.40
CA ASN A 879 -19.44 -17.22 15.95
C ASN A 879 -18.63 -16.25 15.08
N GLY A 880 -17.93 -15.31 15.72
CA GLY A 880 -17.06 -14.35 15.05
C GLY A 880 -17.83 -13.28 14.28
N ASP A 881 -17.24 -12.86 13.16
CA ASP A 881 -17.74 -11.80 12.29
C ASP A 881 -18.93 -12.27 11.45
N PHE A 882 -19.89 -11.37 11.24
CA PHE A 882 -21.09 -11.70 10.48
C PHE A 882 -21.76 -10.45 9.89
N VAL A 883 -22.52 -10.66 8.83
CA VAL A 883 -23.58 -9.75 8.36
C VAL A 883 -24.89 -10.50 8.37
N ALA A 884 -25.88 -9.97 9.09
CA ALA A 884 -27.25 -10.46 9.07
C ALA A 884 -28.12 -9.51 8.27
N SER A 885 -28.97 -10.06 7.41
CA SER A 885 -29.91 -9.33 6.55
C SER A 885 -31.35 -9.82 6.80
N LEU A 886 -32.28 -8.87 6.79
CA LEU A 886 -33.71 -9.10 7.00
C LEU A 886 -34.53 -8.23 6.04
N ASP A 887 -35.26 -8.87 5.13
CA ASP A 887 -36.25 -8.21 4.28
C ASP A 887 -37.63 -8.25 4.98
N LEU A 888 -38.16 -7.07 5.31
CA LEU A 888 -39.39 -6.97 6.10
C LEU A 888 -40.33 -5.85 5.69
N SER A 889 -41.61 -6.04 6.01
CA SER A 889 -42.67 -5.02 6.00
C SER A 889 -43.36 -4.93 7.36
N VAL A 890 -43.62 -3.73 7.85
CA VAL A 890 -44.14 -3.45 9.20
C VAL A 890 -45.41 -2.60 9.14
N TYR A 891 -46.48 -3.09 9.74
CA TYR A 891 -47.80 -2.44 9.70
C TYR A 891 -48.64 -2.72 10.96
N ALA A 892 -49.80 -2.07 11.07
CA ALA A 892 -50.74 -2.28 12.17
C ALA A 892 -51.44 -3.64 12.03
N GLU A 893 -51.56 -4.40 13.12
CA GLU A 893 -52.16 -5.75 13.12
C GLU A 893 -53.45 -5.85 12.30
N GLY A 894 -53.47 -6.78 11.34
CA GLY A 894 -54.63 -7.03 10.49
C GLY A 894 -54.92 -5.98 9.43
N ASN A 895 -54.04 -4.98 9.23
CA ASN A 895 -54.20 -3.97 8.19
C ASN A 895 -52.85 -3.59 7.53
N PRO A 896 -52.43 -4.32 6.48
CA PRO A 896 -51.19 -4.05 5.73
C PRO A 896 -51.09 -2.64 5.13
N ALA A 897 -52.22 -1.94 4.96
CA ALA A 897 -52.25 -0.58 4.44
C ALA A 897 -52.14 0.50 5.54
N ALA A 898 -52.25 0.13 6.81
CA ALA A 898 -52.10 1.05 7.93
C ALA A 898 -50.72 0.91 8.56
N VAL A 899 -50.02 2.03 8.61
CA VAL A 899 -48.77 2.15 9.36
C VAL A 899 -49.00 1.86 10.86
N PRO A 900 -48.02 1.31 11.59
CA PRO A 900 -48.17 1.09 13.02
C PRO A 900 -48.46 2.41 13.74
N THR A 901 -49.47 2.43 14.61
CA THR A 901 -49.80 3.61 15.43
C THR A 901 -49.53 3.31 16.90
N GLY A 902 -48.78 4.19 17.57
CA GLY A 902 -48.35 4.01 18.95
C GLY A 902 -46.84 4.06 19.06
N ASN A 903 -46.35 4.36 20.26
CA ASN A 903 -44.91 4.46 20.48
C ASN A 903 -44.27 3.07 20.49
N TRP A 904 -43.07 2.97 19.92
CA TRP A 904 -42.22 1.77 19.96
C TRP A 904 -42.92 0.52 19.43
N ARG A 905 -43.49 0.64 18.23
CA ARG A 905 -44.06 -0.44 17.42
C ARG A 905 -43.06 -0.78 16.33
N LEU A 906 -42.06 -1.58 16.67
CA LEU A 906 -40.86 -1.83 15.86
C LEU A 906 -40.67 -3.31 15.57
N PHE A 907 -40.06 -3.62 14.43
CA PHE A 907 -39.64 -4.96 14.03
C PHE A 907 -38.25 -4.90 13.38
N GLY A 908 -37.39 -5.89 13.61
CA GLY A 908 -36.09 -5.92 12.93
C GLY A 908 -35.12 -7.00 13.40
N LEU A 909 -33.82 -6.70 13.25
CA LEU A 909 -32.70 -7.59 13.58
C LEU A 909 -32.12 -7.26 14.95
N LEU A 910 -31.95 -8.27 15.79
CA LEU A 910 -31.30 -8.16 17.09
C LEU A 910 -30.11 -9.12 17.17
N VAL A 911 -28.99 -8.63 17.70
CA VAL A 911 -27.88 -9.45 18.21
C VAL A 911 -27.83 -9.32 19.73
N ARG A 912 -27.58 -10.44 20.41
CA ARG A 912 -27.49 -10.51 21.87
C ARG A 912 -26.31 -11.36 22.28
N ASP A 913 -25.56 -10.93 23.27
CA ASP A 913 -24.55 -11.79 23.88
C ASP A 913 -25.26 -12.88 24.71
N SER A 914 -25.04 -14.13 24.31
CA SER A 914 -25.58 -15.28 25.03
C SER A 914 -25.00 -15.41 26.45
N ALA A 915 -23.76 -14.95 26.66
CA ALA A 915 -23.07 -14.97 27.95
C ALA A 915 -23.52 -13.82 28.86
N ASN A 916 -23.79 -12.65 28.27
CA ASN A 916 -24.35 -11.49 28.97
C ASN A 916 -25.61 -10.98 28.28
N ALA A 917 -26.73 -11.63 28.61
CA ALA A 917 -28.05 -11.32 28.06
C ALA A 917 -28.50 -9.84 28.12
N GLY A 918 -27.84 -9.02 28.96
CA GLY A 918 -28.08 -7.59 29.07
C GLY A 918 -27.49 -6.75 27.93
N ASP A 919 -26.53 -7.30 27.18
CA ASP A 919 -25.84 -6.64 26.08
C ASP A 919 -26.45 -7.11 24.76
N TRP A 920 -27.09 -6.17 24.07
CA TRP A 920 -27.74 -6.43 22.81
C TRP A 920 -27.70 -5.20 21.92
N PHE A 921 -27.84 -5.43 20.63
CA PHE A 921 -27.96 -4.40 19.62
C PHE A 921 -29.13 -4.75 18.72
N TYR A 922 -30.00 -3.76 18.47
CA TYR A 922 -31.26 -3.92 17.78
C TYR A 922 -31.39 -2.85 16.70
N THR A 923 -31.48 -3.28 15.44
CA THR A 923 -31.86 -2.43 14.31
C THR A 923 -33.26 -2.79 13.85
N SER A 924 -34.09 -1.79 13.58
CA SER A 924 -35.52 -2.00 13.38
C SER A 924 -36.20 -0.96 12.53
N LEU A 925 -37.36 -1.32 12.00
CA LEU A 925 -38.28 -0.47 11.25
C LEU A 925 -39.62 -0.39 11.98
N GLY A 926 -40.27 0.77 11.96
CA GLY A 926 -41.63 0.93 12.49
C GLY A 926 -41.89 2.31 13.07
N ALA A 927 -42.79 2.39 14.05
CA ALA A 927 -43.12 3.64 14.74
C ALA A 927 -42.34 3.76 16.06
N GLY A 928 -41.40 4.69 16.14
CA GLY A 928 -40.57 4.93 17.32
C GLY A 928 -41.22 5.79 18.40
N ALA A 929 -40.41 6.61 19.09
CA ALA A 929 -40.92 7.66 19.96
C ALA A 929 -41.79 8.65 19.17
N ASP A 930 -42.87 9.14 19.79
CA ASP A 930 -43.84 10.06 19.18
C ASP A 930 -44.56 9.53 17.93
N ALA A 931 -44.56 8.20 17.73
CA ALA A 931 -45.13 7.52 16.58
C ALA A 931 -44.56 7.99 15.22
N LEU A 932 -43.30 8.46 15.21
CA LEU A 932 -42.58 8.75 13.98
C LEU A 932 -42.17 7.45 13.32
N LEU A 933 -42.51 7.31 12.03
CA LEU A 933 -42.14 6.16 11.21
C LEU A 933 -40.71 6.29 10.71
N GLY A 934 -39.90 5.26 10.94
CA GLY A 934 -38.53 5.25 10.49
C GLY A 934 -37.75 4.00 10.88
N ALA A 935 -36.46 4.07 10.57
CA ALA A 935 -35.48 3.10 11.03
C ALA A 935 -34.91 3.54 12.38
N HIS A 936 -34.71 2.58 13.26
CA HIS A 936 -34.21 2.78 14.59
C HIS A 936 -33.07 1.83 14.85
N ALA A 937 -32.03 2.33 15.49
CA ALA A 937 -30.96 1.51 15.99
C ALA A 937 -30.71 1.81 17.46
N VAL A 938 -30.63 0.75 18.26
CA VAL A 938 -30.50 0.80 19.72
C VAL A 938 -29.47 -0.22 20.15
N SER A 939 -28.52 0.18 20.98
CA SER A 939 -27.62 -0.74 21.66
C SER A 939 -27.75 -0.59 23.16
N THR A 940 -27.54 -1.68 23.91
CA THR A 940 -27.23 -1.63 25.32
C THR A 940 -25.76 -1.91 25.54
N ASP A 941 -25.13 -1.05 26.33
CA ASP A 941 -23.85 -1.32 26.98
C ASP A 941 -24.06 -1.14 28.49
N GLU A 942 -23.73 -2.15 29.28
CA GLU A 942 -23.99 -2.17 30.73
C GLU A 942 -25.41 -1.69 31.11
N PHE A 943 -26.42 -2.16 30.37
CA PHE A 943 -27.84 -1.81 30.54
C PHE A 943 -28.25 -0.36 30.17
N GLN A 944 -27.37 0.44 29.59
CA GLN A 944 -27.72 1.78 29.10
C GLN A 944 -28.07 1.77 27.61
N SER A 945 -29.27 2.23 27.26
CA SER A 945 -29.72 2.29 25.87
C SER A 945 -29.36 3.63 25.22
N THR A 946 -28.63 3.60 24.11
CA THR A 946 -28.50 4.72 23.17
C THR A 946 -29.46 4.49 22.01
N LEU A 947 -30.13 5.54 21.54
CA LEU A 947 -31.12 5.46 20.45
C LEU A 947 -30.75 6.45 19.36
N ASN A 948 -30.72 5.97 18.11
CA ASN A 948 -30.81 6.82 16.94
C ASN A 948 -32.09 6.53 16.14
N THR A 949 -32.67 7.56 15.55
CA THR A 949 -33.89 7.48 14.73
C THR A 949 -33.66 8.24 13.43
N ILE A 950 -33.75 7.54 12.30
CA ILE A 950 -33.78 8.18 10.99
C ILE A 950 -35.24 8.34 10.57
N GLY A 951 -35.68 9.60 10.44
CA GLY A 951 -37.02 9.91 9.93
C GLY A 951 -37.10 9.63 8.43
N GLY A 952 -37.98 8.71 8.02
CA GLY A 952 -38.09 8.30 6.61
C GLY A 952 -39.47 7.81 6.16
N GLY A 953 -40.43 7.57 7.07
CA GLY A 953 -41.77 7.13 6.66
C GLY A 953 -41.83 5.73 6.02
N ALA A 954 -40.71 5.01 5.94
CA ALA A 954 -40.66 3.69 5.36
C ALA A 954 -41.35 2.67 6.28
N THR A 955 -42.13 1.77 5.68
CA THR A 955 -42.76 0.62 6.33
C THR A 955 -42.31 -0.70 5.73
N ALA A 956 -41.42 -0.67 4.75
CA ALA A 956 -40.77 -1.84 4.19
C ALA A 956 -39.32 -1.51 3.84
N GLY A 957 -38.45 -2.53 3.84
CA GLY A 957 -37.06 -2.42 3.45
C GLY A 957 -36.23 -3.61 3.90
N GLU A 958 -34.97 -3.63 3.48
CA GLU A 958 -33.96 -4.58 3.95
C GLU A 958 -33.15 -3.93 5.08
N LEU A 959 -33.07 -4.59 6.24
CA LEU A 959 -32.18 -4.19 7.33
C LEU A 959 -30.93 -5.05 7.31
N ARG A 960 -29.77 -4.44 7.58
CA ARG A 960 -28.53 -5.16 7.85
C ARG A 960 -27.92 -4.79 9.19
N LEU A 961 -27.33 -5.79 9.81
CA LEU A 961 -26.52 -5.68 11.01
C LEU A 961 -25.21 -6.42 10.77
N CYS A 962 -24.10 -5.68 10.78
CA CYS A 962 -22.77 -6.21 10.54
C CYS A 962 -21.88 -6.10 11.77
N ARG A 963 -21.05 -7.12 11.99
CA ARG A 963 -20.02 -7.18 13.02
C ARG A 963 -18.68 -7.53 12.38
N ILE A 964 -17.66 -6.70 12.63
CA ILE A 964 -16.25 -6.99 12.37
C ILE A 964 -15.48 -6.75 13.68
N GLY A 965 -14.87 -7.79 14.24
CA GLY A 965 -14.24 -7.76 15.56
C GLY A 965 -15.24 -7.43 16.69
N GLN A 966 -15.07 -6.26 17.31
CA GLN A 966 -15.92 -5.75 18.40
C GLN A 966 -16.87 -4.62 17.95
N GLU A 967 -16.77 -4.19 16.70
CA GLU A 967 -17.56 -3.09 16.16
C GLU A 967 -18.81 -3.59 15.44
N PHE A 968 -19.93 -2.91 15.66
CA PHE A 968 -21.20 -3.15 14.97
C PHE A 968 -21.61 -1.95 14.11
N ARG A 969 -22.02 -2.24 12.88
CA ARG A 969 -22.65 -1.25 11.97
C ARG A 969 -24.04 -1.74 11.56
N SER A 970 -24.98 -0.81 11.44
CA SER A 970 -26.31 -1.12 10.94
C SER A 970 -26.65 -0.31 9.71
N TYR A 971 -27.37 -0.93 8.78
CA TYR A 971 -27.75 -0.32 7.52
C TYR A 971 -29.22 -0.59 7.23
N ILE A 972 -29.83 0.28 6.42
CA ILE A 972 -31.14 0.07 5.85
C ILE A 972 -31.10 0.36 4.35
N SER A 973 -31.83 -0.44 3.57
CA SER A 973 -32.19 -0.14 2.19
C SER A 973 -33.70 -0.12 2.03
N THR A 974 -34.27 0.99 1.57
CA THR A 974 -35.70 1.09 1.24
C THR A 974 -36.00 0.72 -0.22
N ASP A 975 -34.95 0.58 -1.04
CA ASP A 975 -35.03 0.40 -2.49
C ASP A 975 -34.48 -0.97 -2.90
N ALA A 976 -35.07 -2.05 -2.39
CA ALA A 976 -34.74 -3.44 -2.75
C ALA A 976 -33.22 -3.74 -2.87
N GLY A 977 -32.41 -3.21 -1.95
CA GLY A 977 -30.97 -3.46 -1.88
C GLY A 977 -30.09 -2.57 -2.76
N ALA A 978 -30.64 -1.59 -3.50
CA ALA A 978 -29.87 -0.75 -4.42
C ALA A 978 -29.07 0.37 -3.72
N ASN A 979 -29.60 0.92 -2.62
CA ASN A 979 -28.98 2.01 -1.87
C ASN A 979 -29.00 1.69 -0.37
N TRP A 980 -27.83 1.69 0.26
CA TRP A 980 -27.68 1.45 1.70
C TRP A 980 -27.46 2.76 2.43
N THR A 981 -28.22 2.98 3.51
CA THR A 981 -28.02 4.09 4.45
C THR A 981 -27.55 3.53 5.79
N GLN A 982 -26.39 3.94 6.27
CA GLN A 982 -25.92 3.56 7.60
C GLN A 982 -26.74 4.27 8.69
N LEU A 983 -27.15 3.51 9.70
CA LEU A 983 -27.77 4.02 10.91
C LEU A 983 -26.65 4.33 11.93
N PHE A 984 -26.41 5.62 12.21
CA PHE A 984 -25.32 6.05 13.09
C PHE A 984 -25.61 5.79 14.59
N PHE A 985 -24.57 5.65 15.43
CA PHE A 985 -24.69 5.56 16.88
C PHE A 985 -23.92 6.71 17.54
N PRO A 986 -24.49 7.42 18.52
CA PRO A 986 -23.70 8.30 19.38
C PRO A 986 -22.86 7.42 20.32
N GLY A 987 -21.57 7.30 20.02
CA GLY A 987 -20.63 6.32 20.61
C GLY A 987 -20.11 5.39 19.52
N SER A 988 -18.83 5.02 19.54
CA SER A 988 -18.05 4.44 18.43
C SER A 988 -18.54 3.12 17.82
N GLY A 989 -19.74 2.62 18.13
CA GLY A 989 -20.21 1.30 17.66
C GLY A 989 -19.42 0.13 18.25
N ILE A 990 -18.41 0.40 19.07
CA ILE A 990 -17.60 -0.56 19.79
C ILE A 990 -18.32 -0.90 21.08
N ASN A 991 -18.73 -2.15 21.22
CA ASN A 991 -19.11 -2.69 22.52
C ASN A 991 -18.13 -3.81 22.89
N ALA A 992 -17.13 -3.45 23.70
CA ALA A 992 -16.05 -4.34 24.11
C ALA A 992 -16.52 -5.55 24.96
N SER A 993 -17.80 -5.60 25.34
CA SER A 993 -18.35 -6.67 26.16
C SER A 993 -18.88 -7.88 25.39
N PHE A 994 -19.11 -7.79 24.07
CA PHE A 994 -19.66 -8.92 23.30
C PHE A 994 -18.64 -10.06 23.14
N SER A 995 -19.02 -11.25 23.61
CA SER A 995 -18.25 -12.47 23.38
C SER A 995 -18.13 -12.82 21.88
N GLY A 996 -17.22 -13.74 21.56
CA GLY A 996 -17.08 -14.25 20.19
C GLY A 996 -18.29 -15.05 19.69
N THR A 997 -19.26 -15.39 20.56
CA THR A 997 -20.45 -16.18 20.22
C THR A 997 -21.72 -15.42 20.61
N VAL A 998 -22.55 -15.12 19.63
CA VAL A 998 -23.75 -14.28 19.81
C VAL A 998 -25.01 -14.96 19.28
N GLU A 999 -26.17 -14.54 19.77
CA GLU A 999 -27.47 -14.89 19.22
C GLU A 999 -27.90 -13.79 18.25
N VAL A 1000 -28.15 -14.11 16.98
CA VAL A 1000 -28.60 -13.16 15.95
C VAL A 1000 -29.96 -13.60 15.42
N GLY A 1001 -30.90 -12.67 15.26
CA GLY A 1001 -32.26 -13.06 14.90
C GLY A 1001 -33.28 -11.94 14.71
N ILE A 1002 -34.53 -12.36 14.58
CA ILE A 1002 -35.70 -11.51 14.36
C ILE A 1002 -36.28 -11.11 15.71
N ALA A 1003 -36.38 -9.81 15.98
CA ALA A 1003 -36.96 -9.25 17.19
C ALA A 1003 -38.07 -8.24 16.88
N SER A 1004 -38.91 -7.99 17.87
CA SER A 1004 -40.00 -7.03 17.79
C SER A 1004 -40.18 -6.27 19.10
N ASN A 1005 -40.74 -5.05 19.03
CA ASN A 1005 -41.10 -4.22 20.18
C ASN A 1005 -42.53 -3.70 20.03
N ALA A 1006 -43.29 -3.73 21.12
CA ALA A 1006 -44.59 -3.08 21.25
C ALA A 1006 -44.79 -2.54 22.67
N TYR A 1007 -44.42 -1.28 22.93
CA TYR A 1007 -44.60 -0.66 24.26
C TYR A 1007 -45.88 0.21 24.37
N GLY A 1008 -46.70 0.02 25.41
CA GLY A 1008 -47.84 0.87 25.71
C GLY A 1008 -49.14 0.50 24.97
N PRO A 1009 -50.25 1.25 25.20
CA PRO A 1009 -51.55 0.96 24.61
C PRO A 1009 -51.61 1.34 23.12
N GLY A 1010 -52.10 0.42 22.29
CA GLY A 1010 -52.27 0.61 20.85
C GLY A 1010 -52.53 -0.72 20.15
N PRO A 1011 -52.90 -0.73 18.85
CA PRO A 1011 -52.91 -1.96 18.08
C PRO A 1011 -51.53 -2.62 18.15
N ASN A 1012 -51.50 -3.95 18.08
CA ASN A 1012 -50.26 -4.69 17.97
C ASN A 1012 -49.54 -4.31 16.66
N VAL A 1013 -48.23 -4.48 16.63
CA VAL A 1013 -47.44 -4.37 15.39
C VAL A 1013 -47.34 -5.73 14.76
N GLN A 1014 -47.47 -5.76 13.44
CA GLN A 1014 -47.29 -6.95 12.63
C GLN A 1014 -46.12 -6.73 11.66
N GLY A 1015 -45.20 -7.69 11.64
CA GLY A 1015 -44.12 -7.78 10.68
C GLY A 1015 -44.36 -8.95 9.74
N ASP A 1016 -44.25 -8.72 8.43
CA ASP A 1016 -44.14 -9.77 7.43
C ASP A 1016 -42.71 -9.82 6.91
N ILE A 1017 -42.11 -11.00 6.94
CA ILE A 1017 -40.69 -11.21 6.66
C ILE A 1017 -40.56 -12.23 5.54
N SER A 1018 -39.92 -11.84 4.44
CA SER A 1018 -39.68 -12.68 3.25
C SER A 1018 -38.33 -13.39 3.30
N LEU A 1019 -37.34 -12.82 4.00
CA LEU A 1019 -35.99 -13.36 4.02
C LEU A 1019 -35.27 -13.02 5.32
N PHE A 1020 -34.62 -14.02 5.92
CA PHE A 1020 -33.62 -13.84 6.98
C PHE A 1020 -32.37 -14.64 6.64
N GLN A 1021 -31.22 -13.98 6.59
CA GLN A 1021 -29.97 -14.62 6.18
C GLN A 1021 -28.75 -14.04 6.91
N ILE A 1022 -27.68 -14.83 7.00
CA ILE A 1022 -26.42 -14.50 7.68
C ILE A 1022 -25.25 -15.00 6.83
N ALA A 1023 -24.24 -14.15 6.65
CA ALA A 1023 -22.96 -14.49 5.99
C ALA A 1023 -21.76 -14.00 6.81
N GLN A 1024 -20.54 -14.42 6.43
CA GLN A 1024 -19.28 -13.98 7.06
C GLN A 1024 -18.56 -12.96 6.19
N PRO A 1025 -18.59 -11.66 6.54
CA PRO A 1025 -17.78 -10.64 5.90
C PRO A 1025 -16.35 -10.65 6.46
N GLN A 1026 -15.38 -10.20 5.67
CA GLN A 1026 -13.99 -9.91 6.07
C GLN A 1026 -13.78 -8.42 6.39
N SER A 1027 -14.67 -7.55 5.91
CA SER A 1027 -14.60 -6.11 6.11
C SER A 1027 -16.00 -5.48 6.16
N PHE A 1028 -16.10 -4.22 6.60
CA PHE A 1028 -17.37 -3.51 6.59
C PHE A 1028 -17.91 -3.22 5.18
N GLY A 1029 -17.03 -3.09 4.18
CA GLY A 1029 -17.44 -2.93 2.78
C GLY A 1029 -18.18 -4.15 2.25
N GLU A 1030 -17.75 -5.36 2.63
CA GLU A 1030 -18.42 -6.60 2.24
C GLU A 1030 -19.84 -6.72 2.81
N CYS A 1031 -20.14 -6.07 3.94
CA CYS A 1031 -21.48 -6.07 4.53
C CYS A 1031 -22.53 -5.43 3.61
N LEU A 1032 -22.13 -4.70 2.56
CA LEU A 1032 -23.02 -4.07 1.58
C LEU A 1032 -23.18 -4.88 0.30
N LEU A 1033 -22.40 -5.95 0.11
CA LEU A 1033 -22.51 -6.83 -1.05
C LEU A 1033 -23.80 -7.65 -1.04
N PRO A 1034 -24.31 -8.10 -2.20
CA PRO A 1034 -25.35 -9.12 -2.24
C PRO A 1034 -24.93 -10.38 -1.48
N ILE A 1035 -25.85 -10.93 -0.69
CA ILE A 1035 -25.66 -12.24 -0.05
C ILE A 1035 -26.42 -13.25 -0.92
N GLU A 1036 -25.70 -14.04 -1.72
CA GLU A 1036 -26.29 -14.91 -2.77
C GLU A 1036 -26.49 -16.36 -2.35
#